data_AF-A0A5D3B881-F1
#
_entry.id   AF-A0A5D3B881-F1
#
_cell.length_a   1.000
_cell.length_b   1.000
_cell.length_c   1.000
_cell.angle_alpha   90.00
_cell.angle_beta   90.00
_cell.angle_gamma   90.00
#
_symmetry.space_group_name_H-M   'P 1'
#
loop_
_entity.id
_entity.type
_entity.pdbx_description
1 polymer ?
#
loop_
_entity_poly.entity_id
_entity_poly.type
_entity_poly.pdbx_seq_one_letter_code
_entity_poly.pdbx_strand_id
1 'polypeptide(L)'
;MAIPLAHFDATLRQNYVEVSSAALGGQIVACSDDFFVSRHNLIKPTPSVSMKGQFGPNGALYDGWESRRHNPAFDWIIIRLATPITSIHYVDIDTSHFNGNEAPQSQVFGLTLPSDGSVPKWTPKNEGWEEILPLVDLGPDSRHIFQVNNVGKQGNFGALMVRMIPDGGMARFRAYGLPHPPFIPKSLPTNWQSLEATNLLSPLIGGRIIACSDAQFSPPGNLLLPGRGHDMSDGWETKRSQVGRGKYAPGGKLEGQERKEWVVARLGVPGVISHVEVDTAFHPGNYPRECSLEATLSPDESLDSATWTTIVRKSPLGAHRQHYFNVEPSIPATTVFSHIRYNIYPDGGSKRVRIFGHPLDPTSPDAQSASEELIIPALPLTPETFKEYGEVIQGFSLPTSAPKGINVNIANQGTAFKFHRLALPKHTYPPGTLPKGGLHVGAVQAKSKLDITHPRKIRVDLLERHAHTTQAFIPMGAEEGKKQGGYVVVAALAGPDGQPDLSTVRAFVASAAQGVNYGVGIWHHSMLTVGGDLNYAIVEAQTSVPGETMDLEKVKPPKQLSIQVPAFPFTSSEATSLVRPQPYGLTSTLSSLLPTGSTLKPIPITPENFAPYGQLITTSPSSSHTDTEHAPDGLTVKHNRLAPITTGYPEDAGAVTGIAVFRATPKVGLERGKAFELRYMERHAYTSQAFIPMGKAEWKDHSEPAIPSGGQFLVVVAPAHPSIPNTPDPTKVEAFLLPAHQGLSYNAGVWHHPVLVLDVTMDLACVETQVATGVVDSDERDCELVSWEGDEVFGRVFVPEA
;
A
#
# COMPACT_ATOMS: atom_id res chain seq x y z
N MET A 1 41.40 0.12 -20.65
CA MET A 1 41.20 -0.81 -21.80
C MET A 1 39.71 -1.09 -21.93
N ALA A 2 39.19 -1.11 -23.17
CA ALA A 2 37.79 -1.44 -23.43
C ALA A 2 37.54 -2.94 -23.22
N ILE A 3 36.37 -3.29 -22.69
CA ILE A 3 35.95 -4.68 -22.46
C ILE A 3 34.85 -5.05 -23.46
N PRO A 4 34.90 -6.25 -24.07
CA PRO A 4 33.82 -6.73 -24.92
C PRO A 4 32.48 -6.75 -24.18
N LEU A 5 31.46 -6.12 -24.78
CA LEU A 5 30.11 -6.00 -24.21
C LEU A 5 29.52 -7.35 -23.79
N ALA A 6 29.61 -8.35 -24.68
CA ALA A 6 29.08 -9.69 -24.42
C ALA A 6 29.71 -10.35 -23.17
N HIS A 7 31.02 -10.13 -22.95
CA HIS A 7 31.68 -10.65 -21.75
C HIS A 7 31.24 -9.87 -20.51
N PHE A 8 31.23 -8.53 -20.57
CA PHE A 8 30.83 -7.72 -19.43
C PHE A 8 29.40 -8.04 -18.96
N ASP A 9 28.42 -7.99 -19.87
CA ASP A 9 27.02 -8.19 -19.54
C ASP A 9 26.75 -9.63 -19.07
N ALA A 10 27.44 -10.64 -19.61
CA ALA A 10 27.21 -12.04 -19.25
C ALA A 10 27.92 -12.49 -17.96
N THR A 11 29.10 -11.92 -17.62
CA THR A 11 29.92 -12.48 -16.54
C THR A 11 30.37 -11.49 -15.47
N LEU A 12 30.55 -10.21 -15.81
CA LEU A 12 31.12 -9.23 -14.89
C LEU A 12 30.06 -8.35 -14.23
N ARG A 13 29.07 -7.90 -15.01
CA ARG A 13 28.07 -6.90 -14.59
C ARG A 13 27.38 -7.27 -13.28
N GLN A 14 27.02 -8.54 -13.11
CA GLN A 14 26.29 -9.03 -11.92
C GLN A 14 27.06 -8.89 -10.60
N ASN A 15 28.39 -8.71 -10.65
CA ASN A 15 29.24 -8.58 -9.47
C ASN A 15 29.34 -7.13 -8.96
N TYR A 16 28.76 -6.16 -9.66
CA TYR A 16 28.90 -4.74 -9.37
C TYR A 16 27.54 -4.02 -9.35
N VAL A 17 27.51 -2.89 -8.65
CA VAL A 17 26.32 -2.04 -8.54
C VAL A 17 26.49 -0.80 -9.41
N GLU A 18 25.46 -0.42 -10.16
CA GLU A 18 25.44 0.82 -10.94
C GLU A 18 25.21 2.05 -10.04
N VAL A 19 26.26 2.49 -9.34
CA VAL A 19 26.17 3.54 -8.31
C VAL A 19 25.90 4.94 -8.85
N SER A 20 26.00 5.16 -10.17
CA SER A 20 25.61 6.42 -10.81
C SER A 20 24.11 6.52 -11.11
N SER A 21 23.37 5.40 -11.02
CA SER A 21 21.98 5.33 -11.49
C SER A 21 21.06 6.23 -10.67
N ALA A 22 20.20 6.99 -11.37
CA ALA A 22 19.14 7.76 -10.72
C ALA A 22 18.19 6.87 -9.90
N ALA A 23 17.97 5.63 -10.33
CA ALA A 23 17.13 4.67 -9.60
C ALA A 23 17.69 4.32 -8.23
N LEU A 24 19.01 4.36 -8.05
CA LEU A 24 19.69 4.11 -6.78
C LEU A 24 19.90 5.38 -5.93
N GLY A 25 19.46 6.55 -6.40
CA GLY A 25 19.69 7.84 -5.74
C GLY A 25 20.90 8.64 -6.27
N GLY A 26 21.54 8.18 -7.35
CA GLY A 26 22.54 8.96 -8.07
C GLY A 26 21.93 10.25 -8.64
N GLN A 27 22.71 11.33 -8.66
CA GLN A 27 22.19 12.65 -9.04
C GLN A 27 23.21 13.45 -9.82
N ILE A 28 22.79 14.05 -10.94
CA ILE A 28 23.60 15.06 -11.61
C ILE A 28 23.44 16.38 -10.86
N VAL A 29 24.54 16.85 -10.28
CA VAL A 29 24.56 18.02 -9.38
C VAL A 29 25.12 19.27 -10.06
N ALA A 30 25.83 19.12 -11.18
CA ALA A 30 26.28 20.23 -12.02
C ALA A 30 26.59 19.75 -13.45
N CYS A 31 26.56 20.67 -14.41
CA CYS A 31 27.03 20.49 -15.78
C CYS A 31 27.60 21.79 -16.34
N SER A 32 28.38 21.71 -17.41
CA SER A 32 28.79 22.86 -18.22
C SER A 32 27.67 23.39 -19.11
N ASP A 33 27.02 22.49 -19.85
CA ASP A 33 26.03 22.81 -20.88
C ASP A 33 25.09 21.61 -21.11
N ASP A 34 23.79 21.85 -21.25
CA ASP A 34 22.76 20.84 -21.57
C ASP A 34 21.72 21.39 -22.57
N PHE A 35 22.19 22.21 -23.52
CA PHE A 35 21.35 23.03 -24.39
C PHE A 35 20.42 22.25 -25.34
N PHE A 36 20.95 21.23 -26.03
CA PHE A 36 20.15 20.46 -26.98
C PHE A 36 19.33 19.40 -26.26
N VAL A 37 19.95 18.68 -25.32
CA VAL A 37 19.28 17.60 -24.59
C VAL A 37 19.73 17.56 -23.13
N SER A 38 18.75 17.42 -22.23
CA SER A 38 18.96 17.48 -20.79
C SER A 38 19.94 16.42 -20.27
N ARG A 39 20.91 16.87 -19.47
CA ARG A 39 21.87 16.03 -18.73
C ARG A 39 21.21 14.89 -17.96
N HIS A 40 20.00 15.09 -17.41
CA HIS A 40 19.32 14.13 -16.53
C HIS A 40 18.99 12.79 -17.20
N ASN A 41 18.99 12.73 -18.54
CA ASN A 41 18.82 11.47 -19.27
C ASN A 41 20.00 10.50 -19.10
N LEU A 42 21.20 11.03 -18.82
CA LEU A 42 22.44 10.26 -18.86
C LEU A 42 22.48 9.15 -17.79
N ILE A 43 21.84 9.36 -16.64
CA ILE A 43 21.81 8.41 -15.51
C ILE A 43 20.47 7.67 -15.37
N LYS A 44 19.61 7.70 -16.40
CA LYS A 44 18.37 6.91 -16.40
C LYS A 44 18.70 5.42 -16.39
N PRO A 45 17.92 4.60 -15.65
CA PRO A 45 18.15 3.16 -15.59
C PRO A 45 17.89 2.47 -16.93
N THR A 46 16.91 2.97 -17.70
CA THR A 46 16.50 2.41 -18.99
C THR A 46 17.52 2.68 -20.10
N PRO A 47 17.67 1.77 -21.08
CA PRO A 47 18.42 2.06 -22.32
C PRO A 47 17.88 3.31 -23.03
N SER A 48 18.71 3.94 -23.86
CA SER A 48 18.29 5.08 -24.67
C SER A 48 17.34 4.66 -25.79
N VAL A 49 16.29 5.44 -25.99
CA VAL A 49 15.28 5.21 -27.05
C VAL A 49 15.54 6.13 -28.24
N SER A 50 15.41 5.58 -29.46
CA SER A 50 15.56 6.37 -30.68
C SER A 50 14.43 7.38 -30.82
N MET A 51 14.81 8.64 -31.01
CA MET A 51 13.88 9.77 -31.25
C MET A 51 13.99 10.28 -32.69
N LYS A 52 14.51 9.44 -33.60
CA LYS A 52 14.79 9.80 -34.99
C LYS A 52 13.55 10.39 -35.68
N GLY A 53 13.72 11.56 -36.29
CA GLY A 53 12.65 12.28 -37.00
C GLY A 53 11.80 13.19 -36.11
N GLN A 54 12.03 13.22 -34.80
CA GLN A 54 11.38 14.17 -33.89
C GLN A 54 12.27 15.39 -33.66
N PHE A 55 11.68 16.59 -33.73
CA PHE A 55 12.37 17.85 -33.57
C PHE A 55 11.68 18.72 -32.52
N GLY A 56 12.48 19.29 -31.63
CA GLY A 56 12.06 20.33 -30.70
C GLY A 56 12.55 21.71 -31.13
N PRO A 57 12.31 22.75 -30.31
CA PRO A 57 12.72 24.12 -30.60
C PRO A 57 14.22 24.30 -30.86
N ASN A 58 15.05 23.43 -30.28
CA ASN A 58 16.51 23.50 -30.36
C ASN A 58 17.11 22.56 -31.41
N GLY A 59 16.33 21.69 -32.08
CA GLY A 59 16.84 20.74 -33.06
C GLY A 59 16.26 19.33 -32.91
N ALA A 60 16.98 18.32 -33.40
CA ALA A 60 16.58 16.92 -33.25
C ALA A 60 16.53 16.54 -31.77
N LEU A 61 15.48 15.80 -31.38
CA LEU A 61 15.38 15.27 -30.02
C LEU A 61 16.24 14.01 -29.90
N TYR A 62 16.90 13.84 -28.76
CA TYR A 62 17.54 12.59 -28.36
C TYR A 62 17.16 12.21 -26.92
N ASP A 63 17.29 10.93 -26.59
CA ASP A 63 17.22 10.45 -25.22
C ASP A 63 18.65 10.25 -24.66
N GLY A 64 19.32 11.37 -24.39
CA GLY A 64 20.69 11.44 -23.89
C GLY A 64 21.03 12.82 -23.36
N TRP A 65 22.32 13.15 -23.26
CA TRP A 65 22.85 14.48 -22.97
C TRP A 65 23.56 14.98 -24.22
N GLU A 66 23.29 16.21 -24.66
CA GLU A 66 23.98 16.82 -25.81
C GLU A 66 24.21 18.32 -25.54
N SER A 67 25.46 18.75 -25.74
CA SER A 67 25.91 20.13 -25.54
C SER A 67 25.99 20.91 -26.86
N ARG A 68 26.14 22.24 -26.76
CA ARG A 68 26.40 23.12 -27.92
C ARG A 68 27.71 22.77 -28.61
N ARG A 69 27.72 22.93 -29.94
CA ARG A 69 28.89 22.73 -30.79
C ARG A 69 29.96 23.79 -30.57
N HIS A 70 31.21 23.42 -30.87
CA HIS A 70 32.39 24.28 -30.93
C HIS A 70 32.88 24.75 -29.54
N ASN A 71 32.75 23.89 -28.53
CA ASN A 71 33.46 24.06 -27.29
C ASN A 71 34.97 23.95 -27.58
N PRO A 72 35.82 24.92 -27.22
CA PRO A 72 37.24 24.88 -27.54
C PRO A 72 38.04 23.90 -26.66
N ALA A 73 37.44 23.34 -25.61
CA ALA A 73 38.12 22.48 -24.64
C ALA A 73 37.37 21.18 -24.38
N PHE A 74 36.33 21.23 -23.54
CA PHE A 74 35.52 20.08 -23.14
C PHE A 74 34.24 20.52 -22.46
N ASP A 75 33.20 19.69 -22.57
CA ASP A 75 32.03 19.71 -21.71
C ASP A 75 32.17 18.73 -20.56
N TRP A 76 31.44 18.97 -19.47
CA TRP A 76 31.53 18.14 -18.28
C TRP A 76 30.21 18.08 -17.52
N ILE A 77 30.05 16.99 -16.79
CA ILE A 77 29.01 16.81 -15.78
C ILE A 77 29.62 16.31 -14.48
N ILE A 78 28.96 16.60 -13.37
CA ILE A 78 29.29 16.02 -12.07
C ILE A 78 28.10 15.22 -11.55
N ILE A 79 28.36 13.96 -11.25
CA ILE A 79 27.41 12.99 -10.74
C ILE A 79 27.76 12.70 -9.28
N ARG A 80 26.85 13.01 -8.35
CA ARG A 80 26.89 12.49 -6.99
C ARG A 80 26.42 11.03 -7.02
N LEU A 81 27.24 10.13 -6.50
CA LEU A 81 26.94 8.70 -6.46
C LEU A 81 25.87 8.38 -5.42
N ALA A 82 25.25 7.20 -5.55
CA ALA A 82 24.23 6.69 -4.64
C ALA A 82 24.73 6.53 -3.20
N THR A 83 26.03 6.27 -3.00
CA THR A 83 26.67 6.27 -1.67
C THR A 83 27.89 7.18 -1.67
N PRO A 84 28.27 7.76 -0.52
CA PRO A 84 29.40 8.67 -0.42
C PRO A 84 30.77 7.98 -0.47
N ILE A 85 30.80 6.64 -0.32
CA ILE A 85 32.02 5.84 -0.26
C ILE A 85 31.83 4.61 -1.15
N THR A 86 32.35 4.70 -2.37
CA THR A 86 32.33 3.61 -3.36
C THR A 86 33.65 3.51 -4.10
N SER A 87 34.11 2.27 -4.31
CA SER A 87 35.17 1.96 -5.28
C SER A 87 34.57 1.72 -6.66
N ILE A 88 35.18 2.26 -7.71
CA ILE A 88 34.69 2.13 -9.10
C ILE A 88 35.55 1.11 -9.82
N HIS A 89 34.92 0.19 -10.56
CA HIS A 89 35.64 -0.84 -11.28
C HIS A 89 35.47 -0.71 -12.80
N TYR A 90 34.28 -0.33 -13.24
CA TYR A 90 33.98 -0.15 -14.66
C TYR A 90 33.12 1.08 -14.88
N VAL A 91 33.24 1.67 -16.06
CA VAL A 91 32.29 2.65 -16.56
C VAL A 91 31.79 2.23 -17.93
N ASP A 92 30.53 2.51 -18.21
CA ASP A 92 29.88 2.36 -19.52
C ASP A 92 29.53 3.74 -20.04
N ILE A 93 30.12 4.08 -21.18
CA ILE A 93 29.86 5.34 -21.89
C ILE A 93 29.13 4.96 -23.17
N ASP A 94 27.82 5.23 -23.19
CA ASP A 94 26.91 4.83 -24.25
C ASP A 94 26.64 6.03 -25.16
N THR A 95 26.92 5.90 -26.46
CA THR A 95 26.64 6.90 -27.50
C THR A 95 25.48 6.48 -28.40
N SER A 96 24.66 5.49 -27.99
CA SER A 96 23.50 5.02 -28.77
C SER A 96 22.65 6.17 -29.32
N HIS A 97 22.26 6.04 -30.58
CA HIS A 97 21.52 7.02 -31.40
C HIS A 97 22.28 8.30 -31.77
N PHE A 98 23.44 8.58 -31.19
CA PHE A 98 24.33 9.66 -31.63
C PHE A 98 25.28 9.12 -32.71
N ASN A 99 25.15 9.65 -33.93
CA ASN A 99 25.89 9.15 -35.10
C ASN A 99 26.31 10.31 -36.01
N GLY A 100 27.55 10.74 -35.85
CA GLY A 100 28.14 11.96 -36.40
C GLY A 100 28.10 13.16 -35.44
N ASN A 101 27.43 13.04 -34.30
CA ASN A 101 27.35 14.06 -33.24
C ASN A 101 27.62 13.47 -31.84
N GLU A 102 28.12 12.24 -31.76
CA GLU A 102 28.60 11.63 -30.51
C GLU A 102 29.79 12.39 -29.94
N ALA A 103 30.00 12.25 -28.63
CA ALA A 103 31.24 12.62 -27.99
C ALA A 103 32.42 11.86 -28.64
N PRO A 104 33.44 12.54 -29.19
CA PRO A 104 34.60 11.85 -29.78
C PRO A 104 35.45 11.12 -28.73
N GLN A 105 35.66 11.77 -27.58
CA GLN A 105 36.49 11.25 -26.51
C GLN A 105 35.88 11.54 -25.13
N SER A 106 36.26 10.74 -24.13
CA SER A 106 35.85 10.96 -22.75
C SER A 106 36.97 10.67 -21.75
N GLN A 107 36.83 11.23 -20.56
CA GLN A 107 37.74 11.11 -19.42
C GLN A 107 36.92 11.19 -18.13
N VAL A 108 37.27 10.41 -17.11
CA VAL A 108 36.49 10.34 -15.86
C VAL A 108 37.37 10.53 -14.64
N PHE A 109 36.88 11.34 -13.70
CA PHE A 109 37.54 11.63 -12.42
C PHE A 109 36.63 11.26 -11.25
N GLY A 110 37.21 10.79 -10.15
CA GLY A 110 36.53 10.57 -8.88
C GLY A 110 36.86 11.66 -7.86
N LEU A 111 35.89 11.95 -6.97
CA LEU A 111 36.06 12.85 -5.84
C LEU A 111 35.62 12.15 -4.55
N THR A 112 36.51 12.13 -3.57
CA THR A 112 36.21 11.73 -2.20
C THR A 112 35.45 12.85 -1.50
N LEU A 113 34.29 12.55 -0.91
CA LEU A 113 33.51 13.54 -0.18
C LEU A 113 34.01 13.70 1.26
N PRO A 114 33.93 14.91 1.84
CA PRO A 114 34.27 15.13 3.24
C PRO A 114 33.45 14.25 4.20
N SER A 115 34.10 13.67 5.21
CA SER A 115 33.45 12.81 6.20
C SER A 115 32.53 13.58 7.17
N ASP A 116 32.65 14.90 7.25
CA ASP A 116 31.83 15.78 8.08
C ASP A 116 30.45 16.10 7.45
N GLY A 117 30.19 15.58 6.24
CA GLY A 117 28.94 15.81 5.52
C GLY A 117 28.85 17.17 4.82
N SER A 118 29.92 17.96 4.80
CA SER A 118 29.95 19.21 4.05
C SER A 118 29.79 18.97 2.54
N VAL A 119 28.90 19.75 1.91
CA VAL A 119 28.65 19.65 0.47
C VAL A 119 29.67 20.51 -0.28
N PRO A 120 30.55 19.92 -1.11
CA PRO A 120 31.52 20.71 -1.87
C PRO A 120 30.81 21.53 -2.94
N LYS A 121 31.41 22.65 -3.34
CA LYS A 121 30.91 23.44 -4.48
C LYS A 121 31.09 22.63 -5.77
N TRP A 122 30.03 22.19 -6.43
CA TRP A 122 30.17 21.32 -7.61
C TRP A 122 30.79 22.05 -8.82
N THR A 123 32.11 21.92 -9.00
CA THR A 123 32.85 22.50 -10.15
C THR A 123 34.12 21.70 -10.45
N PRO A 124 34.59 21.68 -11.72
CA PRO A 124 35.87 21.08 -12.08
C PRO A 124 37.08 21.71 -11.39
N LYS A 125 36.93 22.91 -10.82
CA LYS A 125 38.00 23.64 -10.13
C LYS A 125 38.22 23.20 -8.68
N ASN A 126 37.38 22.32 -8.15
CA ASN A 126 37.61 21.80 -6.80
C ASN A 126 38.90 21.00 -6.73
N GLU A 127 39.59 21.12 -5.59
CA GLU A 127 40.71 20.24 -5.27
C GLU A 127 40.21 18.83 -4.97
N GLY A 128 41.05 17.81 -5.25
CA GLY A 128 40.76 16.41 -4.92
C GLY A 128 40.12 15.57 -6.03
N TRP A 129 39.93 16.09 -7.24
CA TRP A 129 39.58 15.27 -8.40
C TRP A 129 40.75 14.37 -8.81
N GLU A 130 40.54 13.06 -8.76
CA GLU A 130 41.54 12.05 -9.14
C GLU A 130 41.11 11.37 -10.45
N GLU A 131 42.02 11.27 -11.43
CA GLU A 131 41.70 10.59 -12.70
C GLU A 131 41.53 9.09 -12.47
N ILE A 132 40.35 8.55 -12.79
CA ILE A 132 40.06 7.12 -12.68
C ILE A 132 39.97 6.44 -14.05
N LEU A 133 39.57 7.18 -15.09
CA LEU A 133 39.65 6.75 -16.48
C LEU A 133 40.44 7.80 -17.27
N PRO A 134 41.60 7.44 -17.85
CA PRO A 134 42.34 8.34 -18.74
C PRO A 134 41.54 8.61 -20.02
N LEU A 135 42.04 9.52 -20.86
CA LEU A 135 41.42 9.84 -22.14
C LEU A 135 41.22 8.58 -22.99
N VAL A 136 39.99 8.36 -23.46
CA VAL A 136 39.60 7.24 -24.32
C VAL A 136 38.78 7.73 -25.51
N ASP A 137 38.92 7.03 -26.64
CA ASP A 137 38.11 7.25 -27.84
C ASP A 137 36.75 6.55 -27.72
N LEU A 138 35.72 7.19 -28.28
CA LEU A 138 34.37 6.66 -28.40
C LEU A 138 33.99 6.59 -29.88
N GLY A 139 33.17 5.62 -30.24
CA GLY A 139 32.55 5.49 -31.55
C GLY A 139 31.09 5.97 -31.57
N PRO A 140 30.51 6.16 -32.76
CA PRO A 140 29.09 6.47 -32.92
C PRO A 140 28.21 5.28 -32.57
N ASP A 141 27.03 5.56 -32.03
CA ASP A 141 25.91 4.61 -31.87
C ASP A 141 26.31 3.28 -31.18
N SER A 142 27.12 3.37 -30.12
CA SER A 142 27.65 2.18 -29.44
C SER A 142 27.86 2.35 -27.94
N ARG A 143 27.82 1.23 -27.21
CA ARG A 143 28.23 1.15 -25.81
C ARG A 143 29.73 0.89 -25.67
N HIS A 144 30.38 1.58 -24.74
CA HIS A 144 31.81 1.47 -24.49
C HIS A 144 32.07 1.16 -23.01
N ILE A 145 32.41 -0.10 -22.72
CA ILE A 145 32.75 -0.51 -21.35
C ILE A 145 34.24 -0.38 -21.13
N PHE A 146 34.65 0.39 -20.13
CA PHE A 146 36.04 0.53 -19.74
C PHE A 146 36.27 0.06 -18.32
N GLN A 147 37.36 -0.68 -18.11
CA GLN A 147 37.90 -0.88 -16.77
C GLN A 147 38.70 0.35 -16.34
N VAL A 148 38.41 0.86 -15.14
CA VAL A 148 39.13 2.01 -14.58
C VAL A 148 40.53 1.60 -14.06
N ASN A 149 41.37 2.59 -13.78
CA ASN A 149 42.71 2.38 -13.24
C ASN A 149 42.69 1.93 -11.76
N ASN A 150 43.86 1.73 -11.15
CA ASN A 150 43.96 1.29 -9.76
C ASN A 150 43.42 2.33 -8.75
N VAL A 151 43.51 3.62 -9.07
CA VAL A 151 42.93 4.70 -8.26
C VAL A 151 41.42 4.53 -8.19
N GLY A 152 40.75 4.28 -9.32
CA GLY A 152 39.32 3.95 -9.36
C GLY A 152 38.95 2.75 -8.50
N LYS A 153 39.70 1.64 -8.64
CA LYS A 153 39.42 0.36 -7.97
C LYS A 153 39.67 0.35 -6.47
N GLN A 154 40.50 1.26 -5.96
CA GLN A 154 40.90 1.31 -4.54
C GLN A 154 40.39 2.56 -3.82
N GLY A 155 39.95 3.57 -4.56
CA GLY A 155 39.48 4.82 -4.02
C GLY A 155 38.08 4.74 -3.41
N ASN A 156 37.74 5.79 -2.65
CA ASN A 156 36.49 5.93 -1.91
C ASN A 156 35.75 7.18 -2.41
N PHE A 157 35.08 7.05 -3.54
CA PHE A 157 34.47 8.18 -4.21
C PHE A 157 33.00 8.34 -3.83
N GLY A 158 32.57 9.58 -3.67
CA GLY A 158 31.15 9.94 -3.53
C GLY A 158 30.62 10.77 -4.69
N ALA A 159 31.49 11.21 -5.61
CA ALA A 159 31.10 11.87 -6.85
C ALA A 159 32.07 11.54 -7.99
N LEU A 160 31.56 11.61 -9.22
CA LEU A 160 32.32 11.46 -10.46
C LEU A 160 32.16 12.71 -11.33
N MET A 161 33.23 13.10 -12.02
CA MET A 161 33.17 14.08 -13.10
C MET A 161 33.42 13.34 -14.41
N VAL A 162 32.48 13.46 -15.35
CA VAL A 162 32.60 12.88 -16.71
C VAL A 162 32.84 14.03 -17.66
N ARG A 163 33.90 13.93 -18.47
CA ARG A 163 34.20 14.89 -19.53
C ARG A 163 33.79 14.34 -20.89
N MET A 164 33.29 15.24 -21.72
CA MET A 164 33.01 15.04 -23.14
C MET A 164 33.93 15.97 -23.92
N ILE A 165 34.75 15.42 -24.81
CA ILE A 165 35.87 16.16 -25.41
C ILE A 165 35.75 16.16 -26.94
N PRO A 166 35.67 17.34 -27.60
CA PRO A 166 35.46 18.67 -27.00
C PRO A 166 33.99 18.95 -26.65
N ASP A 167 33.06 18.41 -27.42
CA ASP A 167 31.60 18.53 -27.27
C ASP A 167 30.93 17.36 -28.01
N GLY A 168 29.59 17.28 -28.00
CA GLY A 168 28.83 16.23 -28.68
C GLY A 168 27.68 15.70 -27.83
N GLY A 169 27.37 14.42 -28.00
CA GLY A 169 26.30 13.74 -27.26
C GLY A 169 26.67 12.37 -26.69
N MET A 170 26.05 12.05 -25.56
CA MET A 170 26.13 10.75 -24.88
C MET A 170 24.72 10.30 -24.47
N ALA A 171 24.36 9.06 -24.78
CA ALA A 171 23.08 8.48 -24.46
C ALA A 171 22.96 8.12 -22.97
N ARG A 172 23.96 7.40 -22.42
CA ARG A 172 24.01 7.01 -21.00
C ARG A 172 25.44 7.02 -20.46
N PHE A 173 25.54 7.18 -19.15
CA PHE A 173 26.76 6.95 -18.37
C PHE A 173 26.43 6.07 -17.18
N ARG A 174 27.12 4.93 -17.06
CA ARG A 174 26.96 4.01 -15.93
C ARG A 174 28.30 3.82 -15.24
N ALA A 175 28.36 4.00 -13.94
CA ALA A 175 29.52 3.66 -13.12
C ALA A 175 29.20 2.41 -12.29
N TYR A 176 29.94 1.33 -12.53
CA TYR A 176 29.83 0.07 -11.83
C TYR A 176 30.89 -0.02 -10.75
N GLY A 177 30.44 -0.07 -9.50
CA GLY A 177 31.29 -0.04 -8.33
C GLY A 177 30.82 -0.96 -7.20
N LEU A 178 31.62 -1.00 -6.14
CA LEU A 178 31.32 -1.69 -4.89
C LEU A 178 31.17 -0.64 -3.78
N PRO A 179 29.94 -0.36 -3.33
CA PRO A 179 29.70 0.44 -2.14
C PRO A 179 30.41 -0.15 -0.93
N HIS A 180 30.93 0.70 -0.04
CA HIS A 180 31.50 0.23 1.21
C HIS A 180 30.40 -0.36 2.12
N PRO A 181 30.52 -1.62 2.57
CA PRO A 181 29.52 -2.23 3.44
C PRO A 181 29.48 -1.54 4.81
N PRO A 182 28.32 -1.53 5.49
CA PRO A 182 28.21 -0.98 6.84
C PRO A 182 29.01 -1.81 7.84
N PHE A 183 29.32 -1.21 9.00
CA PHE A 183 29.90 -1.90 10.13
C PHE A 183 28.98 -3.05 10.60
N ILE A 184 29.57 -4.23 10.84
CA ILE A 184 28.85 -5.41 11.35
C ILE A 184 29.18 -5.56 12.85
N PRO A 185 28.22 -5.36 13.76
CA PRO A 185 28.45 -5.45 15.18
C PRO A 185 28.59 -6.90 15.65
N LYS A 186 29.34 -7.12 16.73
CA LYS A 186 29.51 -8.43 17.39
C LYS A 186 28.52 -8.68 18.53
N SER A 187 27.68 -7.71 18.83
CA SER A 187 26.59 -7.82 19.81
C SER A 187 25.48 -6.85 19.44
N LEU A 188 24.24 -7.24 19.73
CA LEU A 188 23.07 -6.39 19.59
C LEU A 188 22.93 -5.48 20.83
N PRO A 189 22.62 -4.19 20.67
CA PRO A 189 22.26 -3.36 21.81
C PRO A 189 20.96 -3.87 22.46
N THR A 190 20.78 -3.65 23.77
CA THR A 190 19.62 -4.18 24.52
C THR A 190 18.26 -3.78 23.92
N ASN A 191 18.19 -2.64 23.22
CA ASN A 191 16.99 -2.12 22.57
C ASN A 191 16.95 -2.33 21.05
N TRP A 192 17.74 -3.27 20.50
CA TRP A 192 17.88 -3.44 19.04
C TRP A 192 16.55 -3.64 18.31
N GLN A 193 15.57 -4.35 18.91
CA GLN A 193 14.26 -4.56 18.29
C GLN A 193 13.42 -3.29 18.12
N SER A 194 13.77 -2.22 18.84
CA SER A 194 13.12 -0.91 18.73
C SER A 194 13.91 0.06 17.82
N LEU A 195 15.10 -0.34 17.36
CA LEU A 195 15.85 0.46 16.39
C LEU A 195 15.24 0.31 15.00
N GLU A 196 15.48 1.29 14.15
CA GLU A 196 15.05 1.23 12.76
C GLU A 196 15.77 0.08 12.04
N ALA A 197 14.99 -0.76 11.35
CA ALA A 197 15.52 -1.89 10.60
C ALA A 197 16.10 -1.43 9.26
N THR A 198 17.27 -1.95 8.90
CA THR A 198 17.90 -1.70 7.60
C THR A 198 17.45 -2.73 6.58
N ASN A 199 17.22 -2.33 5.33
CA ASN A 199 17.05 -3.29 4.24
C ASN A 199 18.38 -4.01 3.94
N LEU A 200 18.59 -5.18 4.56
CA LEU A 200 19.77 -6.04 4.43
C LEU A 200 20.01 -6.53 3.00
N LEU A 201 18.98 -6.53 2.16
CA LEU A 201 19.06 -6.93 0.76
C LEU A 201 19.44 -5.74 -0.19
N SER A 202 19.62 -4.53 0.34
CA SER A 202 19.95 -3.35 -0.46
C SER A 202 21.28 -3.51 -1.21
N PRO A 203 21.34 -3.15 -2.51
CA PRO A 203 22.58 -3.19 -3.27
C PRO A 203 23.59 -2.14 -2.77
N LEU A 204 23.13 -1.08 -2.11
CA LEU A 204 23.98 -0.02 -1.54
C LEU A 204 24.81 -0.48 -0.34
N ILE A 205 24.52 -1.66 0.21
CA ILE A 205 25.30 -2.31 1.26
C ILE A 205 25.87 -3.66 0.82
N GLY A 206 25.83 -3.96 -0.49
CA GLY A 206 26.42 -5.18 -1.07
C GLY A 206 25.43 -6.29 -1.44
N GLY A 207 24.12 -6.07 -1.28
CA GLY A 207 23.08 -7.03 -1.63
C GLY A 207 23.07 -7.32 -3.13
N ARG A 208 22.98 -8.60 -3.52
CA ARG A 208 23.06 -8.99 -4.94
C ARG A 208 22.29 -10.26 -5.25
N ILE A 209 21.85 -10.39 -6.49
CA ILE A 209 21.29 -11.64 -7.02
C ILE A 209 22.42 -12.61 -7.29
N ILE A 210 22.26 -13.86 -6.84
CA ILE A 210 23.21 -14.96 -7.08
C ILE A 210 22.72 -15.84 -8.22
N ALA A 211 21.43 -16.18 -8.21
CA ALA A 211 20.83 -17.03 -9.22
C ALA A 211 19.32 -16.76 -9.32
N CYS A 212 18.73 -17.14 -10.45
CA CYS A 212 17.29 -17.12 -10.65
C CYS A 212 16.86 -18.28 -11.57
N SER A 213 15.59 -18.65 -11.51
CA SER A 213 15.02 -19.68 -12.38
C SER A 213 14.70 -19.19 -13.79
N ASP A 214 14.22 -17.95 -13.94
CA ASP A 214 13.90 -17.31 -15.21
C ASP A 214 14.14 -15.80 -15.13
N ALA A 215 14.71 -15.22 -16.19
CA ALA A 215 14.95 -13.78 -16.33
C ALA A 215 14.63 -13.29 -17.74
N GLN A 216 13.64 -13.89 -18.42
CA GLN A 216 13.41 -13.61 -19.83
C GLN A 216 12.76 -12.24 -20.08
N PHE A 217 11.75 -11.86 -19.29
CA PHE A 217 11.01 -10.61 -19.52
C PHE A 217 11.71 -9.42 -18.88
N SER A 218 12.14 -9.58 -17.63
CA SER A 218 12.91 -8.55 -16.92
C SER A 218 13.85 -9.18 -15.89
N PRO A 219 15.00 -8.52 -15.60
CA PRO A 219 16.05 -9.12 -14.79
C PRO A 219 15.70 -9.12 -13.28
N PRO A 220 16.11 -10.15 -12.52
CA PRO A 220 15.84 -10.24 -11.08
C PRO A 220 16.52 -9.13 -10.26
N GLY A 221 17.58 -8.49 -10.79
CA GLY A 221 18.24 -7.36 -10.13
C GLY A 221 17.32 -6.18 -9.85
N ASN A 222 16.23 -6.05 -10.61
CA ASN A 222 15.22 -5.01 -10.40
C ASN A 222 14.49 -5.15 -9.06
N LEU A 223 14.45 -6.36 -8.47
CA LEU A 223 13.85 -6.57 -7.15
C LEU A 223 14.54 -5.78 -6.03
N LEU A 224 15.82 -5.44 -6.24
CA LEU A 224 16.70 -4.79 -5.27
C LEU A 224 16.64 -3.25 -5.32
N LEU A 225 15.98 -2.68 -6.34
CA LEU A 225 16.00 -1.24 -6.59
C LEU A 225 15.19 -0.46 -5.53
N PRO A 226 15.55 0.80 -5.24
CA PRO A 226 14.72 1.71 -4.44
C PRO A 226 13.36 2.02 -5.07
N GLY A 227 12.51 2.64 -4.25
CA GLY A 227 11.15 3.04 -4.63
C GLY A 227 10.27 1.88 -5.08
N ARG A 228 9.16 2.20 -5.74
CA ARG A 228 8.17 1.23 -6.24
C ARG A 228 8.19 1.08 -7.76
N GLY A 229 9.12 1.75 -8.44
CA GLY A 229 9.21 1.77 -9.90
C GLY A 229 8.17 2.68 -10.57
N HIS A 230 8.06 2.56 -11.89
CA HIS A 230 7.19 3.39 -12.73
C HIS A 230 6.13 2.58 -13.52
N ASP A 231 6.49 1.39 -13.99
CA ASP A 231 5.63 0.51 -14.79
C ASP A 231 6.02 -0.96 -14.56
N MET A 232 5.72 -1.93 -15.43
CA MET A 232 6.12 -3.33 -15.22
C MET A 232 7.60 -3.60 -15.51
N SER A 233 8.23 -2.84 -16.42
CA SER A 233 9.55 -3.14 -17.00
C SER A 233 10.70 -3.10 -15.99
N ASP A 234 10.54 -2.32 -14.91
CA ASP A 234 11.50 -2.18 -13.84
C ASP A 234 11.21 -3.11 -12.63
N GLY A 235 10.52 -4.22 -12.86
CA GLY A 235 10.36 -5.33 -11.90
C GLY A 235 11.12 -6.59 -12.37
N TRP A 236 10.84 -7.73 -11.74
CA TRP A 236 11.22 -9.07 -12.20
C TRP A 236 9.97 -9.82 -12.64
N GLU A 237 9.92 -10.23 -13.90
CA GLU A 237 8.83 -10.97 -14.50
C GLU A 237 9.34 -12.25 -15.15
N THR A 238 8.63 -13.34 -14.86
CA THR A 238 8.92 -14.68 -15.36
C THR A 238 7.96 -15.06 -16.48
N LYS A 239 8.33 -16.06 -17.28
CA LYS A 239 7.38 -16.65 -18.23
C LYS A 239 6.17 -17.23 -17.51
N ARG A 240 5.00 -17.06 -18.13
CA ARG A 240 3.81 -17.83 -17.77
C ARG A 240 4.13 -19.33 -17.75
N SER A 241 3.73 -20.03 -16.70
CA SER A 241 3.96 -21.46 -16.57
C SER A 241 3.38 -22.22 -17.76
N GLN A 242 4.14 -23.18 -18.26
CA GLN A 242 3.87 -23.92 -19.48
C GLN A 242 3.01 -25.17 -19.21
N VAL A 243 2.06 -25.07 -18.27
CA VAL A 243 1.12 -26.15 -17.94
C VAL A 243 0.32 -26.52 -19.18
N GLY A 244 0.26 -27.82 -19.50
CA GLY A 244 -0.35 -28.31 -20.75
C GLY A 244 0.55 -28.22 -21.99
N ARG A 245 1.79 -27.70 -21.85
CA ARG A 245 2.80 -27.62 -22.92
C ARG A 245 4.04 -28.49 -22.66
N GLY A 246 3.93 -29.47 -21.76
CA GLY A 246 4.90 -30.57 -21.62
C GLY A 246 5.92 -30.49 -20.47
N LYS A 247 6.16 -29.33 -19.82
CA LYS A 247 7.15 -29.27 -18.72
C LYS A 247 6.67 -29.92 -17.41
N TYR A 248 5.43 -29.66 -17.02
CA TYR A 248 4.78 -30.20 -15.80
C TYR A 248 3.63 -31.18 -16.13
N ALA A 249 3.57 -31.66 -17.38
CA ALA A 249 2.61 -32.68 -17.80
C ALA A 249 3.16 -34.09 -17.47
N PRO A 250 2.33 -35.14 -17.49
CA PRO A 250 2.83 -36.51 -17.37
C PRO A 250 3.96 -36.78 -18.38
N GLY A 251 5.10 -37.31 -17.90
CA GLY A 251 6.32 -37.53 -18.68
C GLY A 251 7.21 -36.28 -18.91
N GLY A 252 6.85 -35.12 -18.34
CA GLY A 252 7.61 -33.87 -18.44
C GLY A 252 8.77 -33.78 -17.45
N LYS A 253 9.79 -32.94 -17.75
CA LYS A 253 10.98 -32.75 -16.89
C LYS A 253 10.65 -32.35 -15.43
N LEU A 254 9.52 -31.68 -15.21
CA LEU A 254 9.09 -31.17 -13.91
C LEU A 254 7.81 -31.87 -13.41
N GLU A 255 7.52 -33.08 -13.92
CA GLU A 255 6.42 -33.90 -13.40
C GLU A 255 6.57 -34.14 -11.89
N GLY A 256 5.46 -34.05 -11.16
CA GLY A 256 5.43 -34.23 -9.70
C GLY A 256 6.03 -33.09 -8.88
N GLN A 257 6.61 -32.06 -9.51
CA GLN A 257 7.16 -30.90 -8.81
C GLN A 257 6.13 -29.79 -8.64
N GLU A 258 6.22 -29.07 -7.51
CA GLU A 258 5.42 -27.85 -7.30
C GLU A 258 5.83 -26.77 -8.30
N ARG A 259 4.84 -26.14 -8.92
CA ARG A 259 5.06 -25.06 -9.89
C ARG A 259 5.47 -23.80 -9.13
N LYS A 260 6.72 -23.40 -9.31
CA LYS A 260 7.25 -22.14 -8.78
C LYS A 260 8.43 -21.64 -9.59
N GLU A 261 8.64 -20.33 -9.52
CA GLU A 261 9.85 -19.65 -9.96
C GLU A 261 10.57 -19.07 -8.73
N TRP A 262 11.88 -18.84 -8.83
CA TRP A 262 12.68 -18.45 -7.67
C TRP A 262 13.85 -17.53 -8.01
N VAL A 263 14.25 -16.73 -7.02
CA VAL A 263 15.46 -15.91 -7.01
C VAL A 263 16.22 -16.19 -5.72
N VAL A 264 17.51 -16.49 -5.85
CA VAL A 264 18.45 -16.57 -4.73
C VAL A 264 19.27 -15.30 -4.71
N ALA A 265 19.29 -14.63 -3.56
CA ALA A 265 20.03 -13.40 -3.36
C ALA A 265 20.86 -13.47 -2.08
N ARG A 266 22.01 -12.80 -2.11
CA ARG A 266 22.88 -12.59 -0.94
C ARG A 266 22.53 -11.25 -0.31
N LEU A 267 22.38 -11.26 1.02
CA LEU A 267 22.27 -10.03 1.81
C LEU A 267 23.60 -9.27 1.75
N GLY A 268 23.55 -7.95 1.75
CA GLY A 268 24.77 -7.14 1.69
C GLY A 268 25.69 -7.36 2.88
N VAL A 269 25.08 -7.57 4.05
CA VAL A 269 25.76 -8.03 5.27
C VAL A 269 24.91 -9.10 5.96
N PRO A 270 25.53 -10.07 6.66
CA PRO A 270 24.80 -10.98 7.53
C PRO A 270 24.06 -10.22 8.63
N GLY A 271 22.89 -10.73 9.00
CA GLY A 271 22.09 -10.10 10.04
C GLY A 271 20.86 -10.88 10.44
N VAL A 272 20.22 -10.39 11.48
CA VAL A 272 18.92 -10.88 11.96
C VAL A 272 17.81 -10.23 11.16
N ILE A 273 16.80 -11.00 10.74
CA ILE A 273 15.69 -10.50 9.93
C ILE A 273 14.50 -10.20 10.84
N SER A 274 13.96 -8.99 10.75
CA SER A 274 12.75 -8.55 11.46
C SER A 274 11.50 -8.86 10.64
N HIS A 275 11.47 -8.42 9.39
CA HIS A 275 10.33 -8.60 8.50
C HIS A 275 10.74 -8.49 7.03
N VAL A 276 9.83 -8.91 6.15
CA VAL A 276 10.01 -8.91 4.71
C VAL A 276 8.93 -8.05 4.07
N GLU A 277 9.31 -7.25 3.06
CA GLU A 277 8.37 -6.60 2.15
C GLU A 277 8.43 -7.26 0.77
N VAL A 278 7.27 -7.58 0.21
CA VAL A 278 7.11 -7.99 -1.19
C VAL A 278 6.15 -7.03 -1.87
N ASP A 279 6.65 -6.30 -2.88
CA ASP A 279 5.86 -5.36 -3.65
C ASP A 279 5.54 -5.91 -5.04
N THR A 280 4.28 -5.82 -5.43
CA THR A 280 3.75 -6.22 -6.75
C THR A 280 3.27 -5.01 -7.56
N ALA A 281 3.74 -3.81 -7.22
CA ALA A 281 3.40 -2.58 -7.92
C ALA A 281 3.46 -2.75 -9.44
N PHE A 282 2.49 -2.14 -10.11
CA PHE A 282 2.32 -2.16 -11.56
C PHE A 282 2.04 -3.54 -12.20
N HIS A 283 1.82 -4.60 -11.42
CA HIS A 283 1.40 -5.92 -11.94
C HIS A 283 -0.08 -6.19 -11.61
N PRO A 284 -1.04 -5.59 -12.34
CA PRO A 284 -2.47 -5.67 -11.99
C PRO A 284 -3.11 -7.03 -12.32
N GLY A 285 -2.55 -7.80 -13.24
CA GLY A 285 -3.14 -9.07 -13.71
C GLY A 285 -2.17 -10.24 -13.82
N ASN A 286 -0.87 -9.97 -13.71
CA ASN A 286 0.23 -10.94 -13.84
C ASN A 286 1.10 -11.01 -12.58
N TYR A 287 0.64 -10.48 -11.44
CA TYR A 287 1.29 -10.72 -10.15
C TYR A 287 1.22 -12.21 -9.78
N PRO A 288 2.21 -12.76 -9.05
CA PRO A 288 2.12 -14.14 -8.58
C PRO A 288 0.96 -14.31 -7.62
N ARG A 289 0.35 -15.50 -7.60
CA ARG A 289 -0.76 -15.78 -6.69
C ARG A 289 -0.29 -15.79 -5.24
N GLU A 290 0.86 -16.39 -5.00
CA GLU A 290 1.45 -16.61 -3.69
C GLU A 290 2.97 -16.45 -3.77
N CYS A 291 3.61 -16.16 -2.64
CA CYS A 291 5.06 -16.24 -2.48
C CYS A 291 5.46 -16.95 -1.19
N SER A 292 6.72 -17.39 -1.11
CA SER A 292 7.37 -17.80 0.14
C SER A 292 8.81 -17.32 0.15
N LEU A 293 9.38 -17.16 1.34
CA LEU A 293 10.80 -16.86 1.49
C LEU A 293 11.48 -17.86 2.41
N GLU A 294 12.66 -18.27 1.99
CA GLU A 294 13.57 -19.09 2.79
C GLU A 294 14.88 -18.33 2.98
N ALA A 295 15.59 -18.62 4.06
CA ALA A 295 16.87 -18.01 4.36
C ALA A 295 17.89 -19.05 4.85
N THR A 296 19.17 -18.76 4.64
CA THR A 296 20.30 -19.59 5.08
C THR A 296 21.50 -18.75 5.51
N LEU A 297 22.31 -19.32 6.39
CA LEU A 297 23.63 -18.82 6.74
C LEU A 297 24.68 -19.69 6.04
N SER A 298 25.44 -19.09 5.11
CA SER A 298 26.52 -19.77 4.39
C SER A 298 27.69 -18.80 4.19
N PRO A 299 28.94 -19.24 4.46
CA PRO A 299 30.12 -18.45 4.10
C PRO A 299 30.33 -18.42 2.58
N ASP A 300 29.92 -19.47 1.87
CA ASP A 300 30.14 -19.69 0.44
C ASP A 300 28.96 -19.23 -0.42
N GLU A 301 29.24 -18.89 -1.68
CA GLU A 301 28.23 -18.60 -2.70
C GLU A 301 27.62 -19.86 -3.32
N SER A 302 28.28 -21.02 -3.16
CA SER A 302 27.75 -22.31 -3.60
C SER A 302 26.72 -22.82 -2.57
N LEU A 303 25.45 -22.80 -2.94
CA LEU A 303 24.33 -23.07 -2.03
C LEU A 303 23.65 -24.43 -2.26
N ASP A 304 24.25 -25.31 -3.05
CA ASP A 304 23.66 -26.61 -3.43
C ASP A 304 23.39 -27.52 -2.22
N SER A 305 24.23 -27.44 -1.19
CA SER A 305 24.09 -28.19 0.07
C SER A 305 23.58 -27.34 1.24
N ALA A 306 23.10 -26.12 0.98
CA ALA A 306 22.65 -25.22 2.03
C ALA A 306 21.33 -25.69 2.65
N THR A 307 21.24 -25.63 3.98
CA THR A 307 19.98 -25.86 4.71
C THR A 307 19.16 -24.57 4.69
N TRP A 308 17.99 -24.64 4.07
CA TRP A 308 17.08 -23.49 3.93
C TRP A 308 16.00 -23.52 5.01
N THR A 309 15.88 -22.42 5.75
CA THR A 309 14.83 -22.21 6.76
C THR A 309 13.72 -21.37 6.15
N THR A 310 12.47 -21.82 6.18
CA THR A 310 11.32 -21.01 5.73
C THR A 310 11.06 -19.87 6.70
N ILE A 311 11.39 -18.64 6.30
CA ILE A 311 11.19 -17.42 7.12
C ILE A 311 9.83 -16.78 6.86
N VAL A 312 9.26 -16.97 5.66
CA VAL A 312 7.89 -16.57 5.31
C VAL A 312 7.25 -17.76 4.62
N ARG A 313 6.24 -18.35 5.26
CA ARG A 313 5.49 -19.46 4.65
C ARG A 313 4.77 -19.01 3.38
N LYS A 314 4.32 -19.98 2.60
CA LYS A 314 3.56 -19.73 1.36
C LYS A 314 2.31 -18.91 1.67
N SER A 315 2.31 -17.67 1.20
CA SER A 315 1.33 -16.63 1.55
C SER A 315 0.76 -15.99 0.28
N PRO A 316 -0.53 -15.59 0.28
CA PRO A 316 -1.14 -14.95 -0.87
C PRO A 316 -0.54 -13.57 -1.15
N LEU A 317 -0.58 -13.17 -2.42
CA LEU A 317 -0.29 -11.82 -2.89
C LEU A 317 -1.52 -11.24 -3.59
N GLY A 318 -1.55 -9.91 -3.68
CA GLY A 318 -2.57 -9.10 -4.31
C GLY A 318 -1.98 -8.24 -5.42
N ALA A 319 -2.85 -7.67 -6.24
CA ALA A 319 -2.44 -6.86 -7.39
C ALA A 319 -2.00 -5.46 -6.98
N HIS A 320 -0.94 -4.92 -7.58
CA HIS A 320 -0.45 -3.55 -7.36
C HIS A 320 -0.17 -3.22 -5.88
N ARG A 321 0.33 -4.17 -5.09
CA ARG A 321 0.31 -4.09 -3.63
C ARG A 321 1.64 -4.38 -2.96
N GLN A 322 1.91 -3.65 -1.87
CA GLN A 322 2.97 -3.97 -0.93
C GLN A 322 2.42 -4.90 0.15
N HIS A 323 3.14 -5.99 0.39
CA HIS A 323 2.82 -6.98 1.40
C HIS A 323 3.95 -7.02 2.40
N TYR A 324 3.60 -7.08 3.68
CA TYR A 324 4.56 -7.10 4.78
C TYR A 324 4.37 -8.38 5.57
N PHE A 325 5.44 -9.16 5.69
CA PHE A 325 5.43 -10.47 6.34
C PHE A 325 6.38 -10.49 7.53
N ASN A 326 5.86 -10.94 8.67
CA ASN A 326 6.69 -11.27 9.84
C ASN A 326 7.51 -12.53 9.51
N VAL A 327 8.72 -12.61 10.09
CA VAL A 327 9.43 -13.88 10.18
C VAL A 327 8.59 -14.87 11.01
N GLU A 328 8.57 -16.15 10.61
CA GLU A 328 7.82 -17.17 11.34
C GLU A 328 8.18 -17.20 12.85
N PRO A 329 7.19 -17.13 13.77
CA PRO A 329 7.44 -17.06 15.22
C PRO A 329 8.24 -18.22 15.81
N SER A 330 8.34 -19.34 15.10
CA SER A 330 9.17 -20.49 15.50
C SER A 330 10.68 -20.24 15.34
N ILE A 331 11.07 -19.18 14.63
CA ILE A 331 12.46 -18.83 14.38
C ILE A 331 12.92 -17.87 15.48
N PRO A 332 14.01 -18.18 16.22
CA PRO A 332 14.56 -17.26 17.20
C PRO A 332 14.88 -15.90 16.58
N ALA A 333 14.47 -14.81 17.22
CA ALA A 333 14.64 -13.44 16.71
C ALA A 333 16.12 -13.04 16.48
N THR A 334 17.06 -13.76 17.09
CA THR A 334 18.50 -13.56 16.96
C THR A 334 19.16 -14.44 15.89
N THR A 335 18.37 -15.22 15.14
CA THR A 335 18.91 -16.09 14.08
C THR A 335 19.52 -15.23 12.96
N VAL A 336 20.81 -15.44 12.68
CA VAL A 336 21.55 -14.71 11.65
C VAL A 336 21.45 -15.44 10.31
N PHE A 337 21.15 -14.68 9.26
CA PHE A 337 21.11 -15.16 7.88
C PHE A 337 22.07 -14.37 6.99
N SER A 338 22.39 -14.93 5.83
CA SER A 338 23.30 -14.32 4.83
C SER A 338 22.73 -14.35 3.41
N HIS A 339 21.81 -15.26 3.14
CA HIS A 339 21.17 -15.42 1.84
C HIS A 339 19.68 -15.66 2.02
N ILE A 340 18.91 -15.28 1.00
CA ILE A 340 17.47 -15.53 0.89
C ILE A 340 17.17 -16.23 -0.44
N ARG A 341 16.11 -17.04 -0.44
CA ARG A 341 15.46 -17.58 -1.63
C ARG A 341 14.03 -17.10 -1.64
N TYR A 342 13.71 -16.21 -2.57
CA TYR A 342 12.36 -15.73 -2.83
C TYR A 342 11.70 -16.64 -3.86
N ASN A 343 10.59 -17.28 -3.49
CA ASN A 343 9.82 -18.14 -4.37
C ASN A 343 8.48 -17.48 -4.72
N ILE A 344 8.06 -17.59 -5.97
CA ILE A 344 6.73 -17.14 -6.45
C ILE A 344 5.96 -18.31 -7.06
N TYR A 345 4.64 -18.31 -6.91
CA TYR A 345 3.78 -19.42 -7.31
C TYR A 345 2.59 -18.97 -8.18
N PRO A 346 2.31 -19.66 -9.30
CA PRO A 346 3.22 -20.57 -10.01
C PRO A 346 4.33 -19.83 -10.78
N ASP A 347 4.07 -18.57 -11.14
CA ASP A 347 4.87 -17.66 -11.97
C ASP A 347 4.29 -16.25 -11.80
N GLY A 348 4.81 -15.26 -12.53
CA GLY A 348 4.31 -13.88 -12.54
C GLY A 348 5.41 -12.83 -12.38
N GLY A 349 5.00 -11.61 -12.07
CA GLY A 349 5.89 -10.47 -11.90
C GLY A 349 5.84 -9.82 -10.51
N SER A 350 7.01 -9.60 -9.93
CA SER A 350 7.20 -8.89 -8.65
C SER A 350 8.00 -7.62 -8.88
N LYS A 351 7.67 -6.56 -8.15
CA LYS A 351 8.34 -5.27 -8.27
C LYS A 351 9.59 -5.20 -7.40
N ARG A 352 9.45 -5.45 -6.10
CA ARG A 352 10.54 -5.38 -5.11
C ARG A 352 10.46 -6.50 -4.10
N VAL A 353 11.61 -6.86 -3.56
CA VAL A 353 11.74 -7.62 -2.32
C VAL A 353 12.68 -6.87 -1.40
N ARG A 354 12.27 -6.59 -0.16
CA ARG A 354 13.10 -5.96 0.86
C ARG A 354 13.15 -6.83 2.10
N ILE A 355 14.34 -6.96 2.67
CA ILE A 355 14.59 -7.78 3.85
C ILE A 355 15.04 -6.85 4.96
N PHE A 356 14.12 -6.47 5.84
CA PHE A 356 14.40 -5.53 6.91
C PHE A 356 14.93 -6.26 8.15
N GLY A 357 16.05 -5.79 8.66
CA GLY A 357 16.74 -6.43 9.78
C GLY A 357 17.90 -5.60 10.32
N HIS A 358 18.72 -6.22 11.16
CA HIS A 358 19.89 -5.58 11.75
C HIS A 358 21.15 -6.39 11.45
N PRO A 359 22.25 -5.75 10.99
CA PRO A 359 23.53 -6.42 10.82
C PRO A 359 23.97 -7.07 12.12
N LEU A 360 24.45 -8.31 12.06
CA LEU A 360 25.02 -9.02 13.20
C LEU A 360 26.06 -10.03 12.71
N ASP A 361 27.21 -10.03 13.35
CA ASP A 361 28.26 -11.01 13.10
C ASP A 361 27.73 -12.42 13.44
N PRO A 362 27.81 -13.40 12.52
CA PRO A 362 27.33 -14.76 12.77
C PRO A 362 28.00 -15.47 13.97
N THR A 363 29.18 -15.01 14.40
CA THR A 363 29.89 -15.52 15.58
C THR A 363 29.48 -14.82 16.89
N SER A 364 28.53 -13.89 16.83
CA SER A 364 28.03 -13.17 18.01
C SER A 364 27.44 -14.13 19.04
N PRO A 365 27.72 -13.93 20.35
CA PRO A 365 27.05 -14.67 21.41
C PRO A 365 25.51 -14.53 21.37
N ASP A 366 25.01 -13.37 20.90
CA ASP A 366 23.57 -13.10 20.84
C ASP A 366 22.86 -14.01 19.83
N ALA A 367 23.55 -14.43 18.77
CA ALA A 367 23.04 -15.36 17.76
C ALA A 367 22.76 -16.77 18.33
N GLN A 368 23.26 -17.06 19.53
CA GLN A 368 23.09 -18.35 20.23
C GLN A 368 22.13 -18.25 21.43
N SER A 369 21.63 -17.05 21.75
CA SER A 369 20.74 -16.81 22.87
C SER A 369 19.29 -17.08 22.50
N ALA A 370 18.62 -17.98 23.23
CA ALA A 370 17.18 -18.17 23.13
C ALA A 370 16.47 -17.15 24.03
N SER A 371 15.57 -16.32 23.46
CA SER A 371 14.68 -15.47 24.25
C SER A 371 13.41 -16.24 24.63
N GLU A 372 12.98 -16.10 25.89
CA GLU A 372 11.69 -16.66 26.35
C GLU A 372 10.49 -15.78 25.99
N GLU A 373 10.71 -14.50 25.65
CA GLU A 373 9.65 -13.55 25.26
C GLU A 373 9.41 -13.60 23.74
N LEU A 374 8.15 -13.80 23.34
CA LEU A 374 7.74 -13.69 21.95
C LEU A 374 7.43 -12.23 21.61
N ILE A 375 8.21 -11.63 20.70
CA ILE A 375 8.02 -10.24 20.26
C ILE A 375 7.62 -10.22 18.78
N ILE A 376 6.45 -9.65 18.48
CA ILE A 376 5.85 -9.64 17.15
C ILE A 376 5.83 -8.21 16.60
N PRO A 377 6.53 -7.92 15.49
CA PRO A 377 6.40 -6.60 14.86
C PRO A 377 4.98 -6.41 14.32
N ALA A 378 4.41 -5.23 14.57
CA ALA A 378 3.16 -4.80 13.93
C ALA A 378 3.49 -4.23 12.55
N LEU A 379 3.00 -4.88 11.49
CA LEU A 379 3.27 -4.51 10.10
C LEU A 379 2.03 -3.90 9.42
N PRO A 380 2.14 -3.14 8.32
CA PRO A 380 0.97 -2.60 7.65
C PRO A 380 -0.06 -3.68 7.27
N LEU A 381 -1.33 -3.41 7.57
CA LEU A 381 -2.44 -4.31 7.30
C LEU A 381 -2.73 -4.42 5.79
N THR A 382 -2.87 -5.64 5.30
CA THR A 382 -3.38 -5.92 3.94
C THR A 382 -4.42 -7.04 3.96
N PRO A 383 -5.41 -7.02 3.06
CA PRO A 383 -6.34 -8.13 2.87
C PRO A 383 -5.68 -9.51 2.76
N GLU A 384 -4.54 -9.60 2.09
CA GLU A 384 -3.83 -10.85 1.85
C GLU A 384 -3.17 -11.38 3.12
N THR A 385 -2.48 -10.51 3.87
CA THR A 385 -1.78 -10.90 5.10
C THR A 385 -2.72 -11.14 6.29
N PHE A 386 -3.95 -10.60 6.23
CA PHE A 386 -4.97 -10.79 7.25
C PHE A 386 -5.93 -11.96 6.96
N LYS A 387 -5.89 -12.53 5.76
CA LYS A 387 -6.90 -13.46 5.23
C LYS A 387 -7.24 -14.67 6.12
N GLU A 388 -6.29 -15.15 6.93
CA GLU A 388 -6.53 -16.30 7.82
C GLU A 388 -7.29 -15.93 9.09
N TYR A 389 -7.26 -14.65 9.49
CA TYR A 389 -7.96 -14.13 10.67
C TYR A 389 -9.33 -13.54 10.31
N GLY A 390 -9.56 -13.25 9.03
CA GLY A 390 -10.82 -12.72 8.53
C GLY A 390 -10.62 -11.82 7.32
N GLU A 391 -11.39 -10.75 7.23
CA GLU A 391 -11.42 -9.86 6.07
C GLU A 391 -11.05 -8.41 6.42
N VAL A 392 -10.50 -7.69 5.44
CA VAL A 392 -10.22 -6.25 5.55
C VAL A 392 -11.26 -5.50 4.72
N ILE A 393 -11.91 -4.53 5.37
CA ILE A 393 -12.97 -3.69 4.79
C ILE A 393 -12.32 -2.37 4.38
N GLN A 394 -12.12 -2.13 3.09
CA GLN A 394 -11.56 -0.89 2.57
C GLN A 394 -11.93 -0.67 1.10
N GLY A 395 -11.84 0.57 0.62
CA GLY A 395 -11.85 0.84 -0.82
C GLY A 395 -10.46 0.62 -1.44
N PHE A 396 -10.43 0.54 -2.78
CA PHE A 396 -9.19 0.45 -3.56
C PHE A 396 -9.12 1.56 -4.62
N SER A 397 -7.90 2.06 -4.87
CA SER A 397 -7.67 3.17 -5.80
C SER A 397 -7.95 2.79 -7.25
N LEU A 398 -7.71 1.53 -7.59
CA LEU A 398 -8.06 0.93 -8.86
C LEU A 398 -9.02 -0.23 -8.61
N PRO A 399 -10.11 -0.38 -9.40
CA PRO A 399 -10.99 -1.55 -9.31
C PRO A 399 -10.23 -2.87 -9.45
N THR A 400 -9.20 -2.91 -10.29
CA THR A 400 -8.35 -4.09 -10.52
C THR A 400 -7.43 -4.43 -9.34
N SER A 401 -7.26 -3.52 -8.38
CA SER A 401 -6.50 -3.78 -7.16
C SER A 401 -7.32 -4.51 -6.09
N ALA A 402 -8.65 -4.64 -6.25
CA ALA A 402 -9.47 -5.37 -5.29
C ALA A 402 -9.04 -6.85 -5.20
N PRO A 403 -9.13 -7.49 -4.02
CA PRO A 403 -8.81 -8.91 -3.88
C PRO A 403 -9.58 -9.78 -4.87
N LYS A 404 -8.91 -10.81 -5.39
CA LYS A 404 -9.53 -11.73 -6.36
C LYS A 404 -10.82 -12.34 -5.80
N GLY A 405 -11.92 -12.19 -6.55
CA GLY A 405 -13.25 -12.65 -6.16
C GLY A 405 -14.17 -11.55 -5.64
N ILE A 406 -13.64 -10.35 -5.37
CA ILE A 406 -14.44 -9.16 -5.09
C ILE A 406 -14.92 -8.56 -6.41
N ASN A 407 -16.23 -8.45 -6.57
CA ASN A 407 -16.82 -7.78 -7.72
C ASN A 407 -16.85 -6.28 -7.46
N VAL A 408 -16.58 -5.52 -8.52
CA VAL A 408 -16.57 -4.05 -8.48
C VAL A 408 -17.39 -3.53 -9.64
N ASN A 409 -18.41 -2.74 -9.34
CA ASN A 409 -19.18 -2.03 -10.36
C ASN A 409 -19.17 -0.52 -10.10
N ILE A 410 -19.50 0.24 -11.14
CA ILE A 410 -19.77 1.66 -11.03
C ILE A 410 -21.14 1.82 -10.38
N ALA A 411 -21.22 2.62 -9.33
CA ALA A 411 -22.42 2.94 -8.59
C ALA A 411 -22.69 4.45 -8.62
N ASN A 412 -23.84 4.87 -8.09
CA ASN A 412 -24.23 6.27 -7.92
C ASN A 412 -24.08 7.10 -9.22
N GLN A 413 -24.51 6.51 -10.35
CA GLN A 413 -24.47 7.16 -11.67
C GLN A 413 -23.07 7.64 -12.09
N GLY A 414 -22.03 6.87 -11.75
CA GLY A 414 -20.65 7.21 -12.14
C GLY A 414 -19.83 7.89 -11.07
N THR A 415 -20.42 8.22 -9.91
CA THR A 415 -19.71 8.92 -8.83
C THR A 415 -19.22 7.99 -7.72
N ALA A 416 -19.32 6.67 -7.88
CA ALA A 416 -18.72 5.73 -6.93
C ALA A 416 -18.29 4.42 -7.60
N PHE A 417 -17.29 3.77 -7.00
CA PHE A 417 -17.06 2.34 -7.17
C PHE A 417 -17.59 1.60 -5.94
N LYS A 418 -18.41 0.56 -6.14
CA LYS A 418 -18.88 -0.32 -5.06
C LYS A 418 -18.07 -1.61 -5.08
N PHE A 419 -17.33 -1.85 -4.00
CA PHE A 419 -16.60 -3.09 -3.73
C PHE A 419 -17.53 -4.03 -2.95
N HIS A 420 -18.06 -5.04 -3.63
CA HIS A 420 -19.11 -5.90 -3.07
C HIS A 420 -18.57 -6.91 -2.07
N ARG A 421 -19.29 -7.10 -0.96
CA ARG A 421 -19.14 -8.23 -0.04
C ARG A 421 -17.67 -8.44 0.41
N LEU A 422 -17.01 -7.36 0.79
CA LEU A 422 -15.64 -7.40 1.34
C LEU A 422 -15.57 -8.22 2.63
N ALA A 423 -16.63 -8.19 3.42
CA ALA A 423 -16.83 -9.08 4.56
C ALA A 423 -18.26 -9.63 4.59
N LEU A 424 -18.44 -10.80 5.21
CA LEU A 424 -19.73 -11.46 5.36
C LEU A 424 -20.02 -11.70 6.85
N PRO A 425 -20.82 -10.84 7.49
CA PRO A 425 -21.24 -11.05 8.88
C PRO A 425 -22.00 -12.37 9.05
N LYS A 426 -21.60 -13.18 10.02
CA LYS A 426 -22.16 -14.52 10.27
C LYS A 426 -22.21 -14.81 11.76
N HIS A 427 -23.14 -15.68 12.17
CA HIS A 427 -23.21 -16.18 13.53
C HIS A 427 -23.67 -17.64 13.60
N THR A 428 -23.36 -18.31 14.71
CA THR A 428 -23.67 -19.72 14.97
C THR A 428 -24.36 -19.94 16.32
N TYR A 429 -24.95 -18.89 16.90
CA TYR A 429 -25.75 -19.02 18.14
C TYR A 429 -26.91 -20.02 17.95
N PRO A 430 -27.27 -20.78 19.01
CA PRO A 430 -28.44 -21.64 18.99
C PRO A 430 -29.74 -20.87 18.67
N PRO A 431 -30.72 -21.51 18.03
CA PRO A 431 -32.01 -20.89 17.76
C PRO A 431 -32.68 -20.37 19.05
N GLY A 432 -33.19 -19.14 19.00
CA GLY A 432 -33.85 -18.48 20.14
C GLY A 432 -32.92 -17.79 21.13
N THR A 433 -31.60 -17.91 20.96
CA THR A 433 -30.61 -17.24 21.85
C THR A 433 -30.48 -15.73 21.55
N LEU A 434 -30.58 -15.34 20.28
CA LEU A 434 -30.44 -13.94 19.89
C LEU A 434 -31.78 -13.19 19.93
N PRO A 435 -31.77 -11.88 20.23
CA PRO A 435 -32.94 -11.04 20.07
C PRO A 435 -33.39 -10.99 18.60
N LYS A 436 -34.67 -10.67 18.37
CA LYS A 436 -35.26 -10.59 17.02
C LYS A 436 -34.45 -9.62 16.15
N GLY A 437 -33.85 -10.14 15.07
CA GLY A 437 -32.95 -9.40 14.17
C GLY A 437 -31.49 -9.91 14.19
N GLY A 438 -31.02 -10.46 15.33
CA GLY A 438 -29.72 -11.12 15.46
C GLY A 438 -28.50 -10.21 15.31
N LEU A 439 -28.22 -9.78 14.07
CA LEU A 439 -27.13 -8.88 13.71
C LEU A 439 -27.53 -7.41 13.92
N HIS A 440 -26.59 -6.61 14.39
CA HIS A 440 -26.81 -5.19 14.62
C HIS A 440 -25.52 -4.40 14.39
N VAL A 441 -25.69 -3.07 14.28
CA VAL A 441 -24.61 -2.10 14.26
C VAL A 441 -24.58 -1.33 15.57
N GLY A 442 -23.43 -1.31 16.24
CA GLY A 442 -23.14 -0.47 17.39
C GLY A 442 -22.09 0.60 17.07
N ALA A 443 -21.74 1.42 18.05
CA ALA A 443 -20.67 2.40 17.94
C ALA A 443 -19.73 2.36 19.14
N VAL A 444 -18.43 2.49 18.90
CA VAL A 444 -17.40 2.59 19.94
C VAL A 444 -16.67 3.91 19.84
N GLN A 445 -16.53 4.60 20.97
CA GLN A 445 -15.58 5.68 21.15
C GLN A 445 -14.32 5.12 21.83
N ALA A 446 -13.16 5.22 21.18
CA ALA A 446 -11.88 4.79 21.74
C ALA A 446 -10.89 5.95 21.78
N LYS A 447 -10.50 6.36 22.99
CA LYS A 447 -9.43 7.31 23.19
C LYS A 447 -8.09 6.69 22.85
N SER A 448 -7.20 7.46 22.20
CA SER A 448 -5.85 7.03 21.91
C SER A 448 -5.14 6.64 23.20
N LYS A 449 -4.64 5.41 23.24
CA LYS A 449 -3.89 4.91 24.39
C LYS A 449 -2.41 5.29 24.27
N LEU A 450 -1.95 5.66 23.07
CA LEU A 450 -0.54 5.74 22.73
C LEU A 450 -0.27 6.82 21.66
N ASP A 451 0.48 7.84 22.04
CA ASP A 451 1.15 8.70 21.07
C ASP A 451 2.51 8.06 20.70
N ILE A 452 2.53 7.31 19.60
CA ILE A 452 3.71 6.55 19.17
C ILE A 452 4.46 7.33 18.11
N THR A 453 5.21 8.34 18.54
CA THR A 453 6.15 9.06 17.67
C THR A 453 7.43 8.28 17.38
N HIS A 454 7.69 7.24 18.18
CA HIS A 454 8.86 6.36 18.07
C HIS A 454 8.44 4.91 18.32
N PRO A 455 9.13 3.90 17.73
CA PRO A 455 8.79 2.50 17.93
C PRO A 455 8.70 2.13 19.41
N ARG A 456 7.63 1.42 19.80
CA ARG A 456 7.35 1.08 21.19
C ARG A 456 6.99 -0.40 21.34
N LYS A 457 7.61 -1.05 22.33
CA LYS A 457 7.23 -2.40 22.76
C LYS A 457 6.04 -2.34 23.71
N ILE A 458 5.05 -3.19 23.46
CA ILE A 458 3.79 -3.25 24.23
C ILE A 458 3.51 -4.69 24.58
N ARG A 459 3.24 -4.95 25.86
CA ARG A 459 2.89 -6.27 26.35
C ARG A 459 1.43 -6.59 26.02
N VAL A 460 1.18 -7.81 25.56
CA VAL A 460 -0.16 -8.35 25.30
C VAL A 460 -0.52 -9.25 26.47
N ASP A 461 -1.36 -8.75 27.37
CA ASP A 461 -1.75 -9.48 28.59
C ASP A 461 -3.07 -10.25 28.46
N LEU A 462 -3.84 -9.96 27.42
CA LEU A 462 -5.17 -10.52 27.20
C LEU A 462 -5.41 -10.77 25.71
N LEU A 463 -5.95 -11.93 25.38
CA LEU A 463 -6.59 -12.20 24.11
C LEU A 463 -8.05 -12.55 24.36
N GLU A 464 -8.92 -12.11 23.46
CA GLU A 464 -10.35 -12.35 23.51
C GLU A 464 -10.84 -12.93 22.18
N ARG A 465 -11.95 -13.67 22.22
CA ARG A 465 -12.59 -14.18 21.00
C ARG A 465 -14.11 -14.19 21.14
N HIS A 466 -14.76 -14.11 20.00
CA HIS A 466 -16.21 -14.28 19.85
C HIS A 466 -16.49 -15.64 19.20
N ALA A 467 -16.86 -16.64 19.99
CA ALA A 467 -16.96 -18.04 19.54
C ALA A 467 -18.13 -18.31 18.59
N HIS A 468 -19.11 -17.42 18.53
CA HIS A 468 -20.37 -17.62 17.81
C HIS A 468 -20.72 -16.51 16.82
N THR A 469 -19.88 -15.50 16.63
CA THR A 469 -20.11 -14.43 15.66
C THR A 469 -18.81 -13.97 15.02
N THR A 470 -18.88 -13.53 13.79
CA THR A 470 -17.88 -12.61 13.25
C THR A 470 -18.03 -11.26 13.94
N GLN A 471 -16.97 -10.46 13.97
CA GLN A 471 -17.02 -9.12 14.53
C GLN A 471 -16.27 -8.15 13.63
N ALA A 472 -16.98 -7.19 13.06
CA ALA A 472 -16.40 -6.14 12.25
C ALA A 472 -16.19 -4.87 13.07
N PHE A 473 -15.00 -4.26 12.94
CA PHE A 473 -14.70 -2.91 13.41
C PHE A 473 -14.36 -2.04 12.22
N ILE A 474 -15.17 -1.00 11.99
CA ILE A 474 -15.06 -0.09 10.86
C ILE A 474 -14.78 1.30 11.44
N PRO A 475 -13.56 1.84 11.32
CA PRO A 475 -13.27 3.18 11.84
C PRO A 475 -14.12 4.22 11.11
N MET A 476 -14.78 5.07 11.88
CA MET A 476 -15.55 6.21 11.37
C MET A 476 -14.63 7.41 11.14
N GLY A 477 -15.06 8.37 10.33
CA GLY A 477 -14.39 9.65 10.16
C GLY A 477 -14.18 10.42 11.47
N ALA A 478 -13.28 11.40 11.47
CA ALA A 478 -13.07 12.26 12.62
C ALA A 478 -14.01 13.47 12.61
N GLU A 479 -14.29 14.01 13.80
CA GLU A 479 -14.86 15.34 13.94
C GLU A 479 -13.93 16.39 13.33
N GLU A 480 -14.51 17.47 12.82
CA GLU A 480 -13.76 18.57 12.24
C GLU A 480 -12.75 19.14 13.25
N GLY A 481 -11.51 19.35 12.79
CA GLY A 481 -10.42 19.86 13.62
C GLY A 481 -9.80 18.85 14.60
N LYS A 482 -10.30 17.60 14.67
CA LYS A 482 -9.68 16.53 15.48
C LYS A 482 -8.61 15.76 14.71
N LYS A 483 -7.52 15.40 15.39
CA LYS A 483 -6.49 14.50 14.85
C LYS A 483 -7.05 13.07 14.85
N GLN A 484 -7.14 12.46 13.67
CA GLN A 484 -7.54 11.06 13.51
C GLN A 484 -6.32 10.14 13.55
N GLY A 485 -6.37 9.10 14.38
CA GLY A 485 -5.30 8.10 14.51
C GLY A 485 -5.46 6.90 13.58
N GLY A 486 -4.68 5.86 13.87
CA GLY A 486 -4.85 4.49 13.37
C GLY A 486 -5.05 3.53 14.54
N TYR A 487 -4.95 2.24 14.28
CA TYR A 487 -5.07 1.22 15.33
C TYR A 487 -4.22 0.00 15.04
N VAL A 488 -3.90 -0.74 16.10
CA VAL A 488 -3.16 -2.00 16.01
C VAL A 488 -4.10 -3.17 16.22
N VAL A 489 -4.05 -4.12 15.30
CA VAL A 489 -4.76 -5.39 15.32
C VAL A 489 -3.77 -6.47 15.73
N VAL A 490 -4.09 -7.28 16.72
CA VAL A 490 -3.33 -8.48 17.07
C VAL A 490 -4.27 -9.65 16.96
N ALA A 491 -3.91 -10.67 16.18
CA ALA A 491 -4.77 -11.82 15.93
C ALA A 491 -3.98 -13.13 15.96
N ALA A 492 -4.62 -14.21 16.41
CA ALA A 492 -4.11 -15.57 16.42
C ALA A 492 -5.23 -16.57 16.11
N LEU A 493 -4.88 -17.67 15.46
CA LEU A 493 -5.80 -18.80 15.27
C LEU A 493 -5.98 -19.55 16.59
N ALA A 494 -7.07 -20.29 16.70
CA ALA A 494 -7.26 -21.25 17.78
C ALA A 494 -6.48 -22.53 17.49
N GLY A 495 -5.75 -23.04 18.49
CA GLY A 495 -5.12 -24.34 18.47
C GLY A 495 -6.13 -25.48 18.70
N PRO A 496 -5.68 -26.75 18.62
CA PRO A 496 -6.54 -27.92 18.80
C PRO A 496 -7.23 -28.00 20.18
N ASP A 497 -6.68 -27.36 21.20
CA ASP A 497 -7.21 -27.26 22.56
C ASP A 497 -8.13 -26.04 22.76
N GLY A 498 -8.39 -25.28 21.69
CA GLY A 498 -9.18 -24.05 21.71
C GLY A 498 -8.42 -22.82 22.22
N GLN A 499 -7.20 -22.96 22.75
CA GLN A 499 -6.35 -21.83 23.19
C GLN A 499 -5.73 -21.11 21.99
N PRO A 500 -5.23 -19.87 22.13
CA PRO A 500 -4.56 -19.17 21.05
C PRO A 500 -3.26 -19.89 20.64
N ASP A 501 -3.14 -20.22 19.35
CA ASP A 501 -1.90 -20.75 18.77
C ASP A 501 -0.92 -19.60 18.51
N LEU A 502 0.04 -19.43 19.44
CA LEU A 502 1.06 -18.38 19.34
C LEU A 502 2.04 -18.55 18.17
N SER A 503 2.06 -19.68 17.46
CA SER A 503 2.82 -19.77 16.20
C SER A 503 2.16 -18.99 15.06
N THR A 504 0.85 -18.79 15.17
CA THR A 504 0.02 -18.07 14.20
C THR A 504 -0.21 -16.62 14.57
N VAL A 505 0.30 -16.14 15.71
CA VAL A 505 0.06 -14.75 16.12
C VAL A 505 0.70 -13.79 15.14
N ARG A 506 -0.03 -12.74 14.76
CA ARG A 506 0.46 -11.62 13.94
C ARG A 506 -0.09 -10.31 14.51
N ALA A 507 0.62 -9.22 14.25
CA ALA A 507 0.20 -7.88 14.60
C ALA A 507 0.23 -6.99 13.37
N PHE A 508 -0.77 -6.12 13.23
CA PHE A 508 -0.95 -5.26 12.08
C PHE A 508 -1.21 -3.82 12.52
N VAL A 509 -0.67 -2.85 11.78
CA VAL A 509 -1.06 -1.44 11.89
C VAL A 509 -2.08 -1.17 10.78
N ALA A 510 -3.24 -0.65 11.17
CA ALA A 510 -4.33 -0.28 10.28
C ALA A 510 -4.59 1.22 10.37
N SER A 511 -4.92 1.85 9.24
CA SER A 511 -5.37 3.25 9.22
C SER A 511 -6.87 3.35 9.46
N ALA A 512 -7.38 4.58 9.65
CA ALA A 512 -8.81 4.81 9.79
C ALA A 512 -9.62 4.54 8.49
N ALA A 513 -8.95 4.35 7.35
CA ALA A 513 -9.58 3.93 6.09
C ALA A 513 -9.71 2.40 5.94
N GLN A 514 -9.25 1.64 6.93
CA GLN A 514 -9.29 0.18 6.90
C GLN A 514 -10.09 -0.30 8.11
N GLY A 515 -11.16 -1.05 7.87
CA GLY A 515 -11.84 -1.86 8.87
C GLY A 515 -11.36 -3.30 8.83
N VAL A 516 -11.62 -4.04 9.90
CA VAL A 516 -11.37 -5.49 9.96
C VAL A 516 -12.64 -6.22 10.35
N ASN A 517 -12.89 -7.38 9.77
CA ASN A 517 -13.88 -8.35 10.22
C ASN A 517 -13.15 -9.60 10.69
N TYR A 518 -13.20 -9.89 11.98
CA TYR A 518 -12.65 -11.14 12.51
C TYR A 518 -13.57 -12.31 12.17
N GLY A 519 -12.96 -13.43 11.78
CA GLY A 519 -13.66 -14.70 11.65
C GLY A 519 -14.20 -15.19 13.00
N VAL A 520 -15.21 -16.06 12.95
CA VAL A 520 -15.78 -16.70 14.15
C VAL A 520 -14.67 -17.44 14.91
N GLY A 521 -14.56 -17.18 16.21
CA GLY A 521 -13.63 -17.87 17.11
C GLY A 521 -12.16 -17.44 17.01
N ILE A 522 -11.85 -16.40 16.23
CA ILE A 522 -10.49 -15.87 16.12
C ILE A 522 -10.10 -15.12 17.40
N TRP A 523 -8.95 -15.50 17.97
CA TRP A 523 -8.38 -14.81 19.10
C TRP A 523 -7.77 -13.48 18.66
N HIS A 524 -8.06 -12.41 19.37
CA HIS A 524 -7.53 -11.09 19.08
C HIS A 524 -7.34 -10.27 20.36
N HIS A 525 -6.48 -9.26 20.31
CA HIS A 525 -6.38 -8.28 21.40
C HIS A 525 -7.43 -7.17 21.18
N SER A 526 -7.94 -6.60 22.27
CA SER A 526 -8.79 -5.40 22.22
C SER A 526 -8.15 -4.28 21.37
N MET A 527 -8.97 -3.50 20.67
CA MET A 527 -8.45 -2.48 19.75
C MET A 527 -7.49 -1.50 20.43
N LEU A 528 -6.30 -1.36 19.86
CA LEU A 528 -5.26 -0.47 20.38
C LEU A 528 -5.11 0.75 19.46
N THR A 529 -5.84 1.82 19.78
CA THR A 529 -5.78 3.10 19.06
C THR A 529 -4.42 3.78 19.24
N VAL A 530 -3.84 4.30 18.14
CA VAL A 530 -2.53 4.96 18.09
C VAL A 530 -2.60 6.29 17.34
N GLY A 531 -1.84 7.28 17.78
CA GLY A 531 -1.66 8.56 17.05
C GLY A 531 -2.81 9.57 17.13
N GLY A 532 -4.01 9.17 17.56
CA GLY A 532 -5.19 10.03 17.74
C GLY A 532 -6.43 9.20 18.07
N ASP A 533 -7.50 9.81 18.56
CA ASP A 533 -8.73 9.07 18.92
C ASP A 533 -9.39 8.44 17.68
N LEU A 534 -10.13 7.36 17.89
CA LEU A 534 -10.91 6.70 16.85
C LEU A 534 -12.30 6.31 17.35
N ASN A 535 -13.29 6.57 16.51
CA ASN A 535 -14.63 6.01 16.66
C ASN A 535 -14.77 4.85 15.68
N TYR A 536 -15.52 3.81 16.05
CA TYR A 536 -15.77 2.65 15.20
C TYR A 536 -17.26 2.37 15.13
N ALA A 537 -17.75 1.98 13.96
CA ALA A 537 -18.96 1.18 13.88
C ALA A 537 -18.59 -0.30 14.11
N ILE A 538 -19.42 -1.02 14.86
CA ILE A 538 -19.23 -2.45 15.11
C ILE A 538 -20.39 -3.22 14.50
N VAL A 539 -20.10 -4.27 13.74
CA VAL A 539 -21.12 -5.19 13.22
C VAL A 539 -20.91 -6.57 13.83
N GLU A 540 -21.88 -7.03 14.60
CA GLU A 540 -21.84 -8.33 15.29
C GLU A 540 -23.25 -8.83 15.67
N ALA A 541 -23.33 -10.08 16.11
CA ALA A 541 -24.47 -10.63 16.82
C ALA A 541 -24.09 -10.84 18.29
N GLN A 542 -24.98 -10.51 19.22
CA GLN A 542 -24.78 -10.68 20.66
C GLN A 542 -26.09 -11.07 21.35
N THR A 543 -26.01 -11.76 22.48
CA THR A 543 -27.20 -12.05 23.28
C THR A 543 -27.72 -10.78 23.96
N SER A 544 -28.94 -10.84 24.49
CA SER A 544 -29.56 -9.72 25.21
C SER A 544 -29.02 -9.54 26.63
N VAL A 545 -28.07 -10.38 27.08
CA VAL A 545 -27.53 -10.35 28.44
C VAL A 545 -26.05 -9.91 28.38
N PRO A 546 -25.72 -8.69 28.85
CA PRO A 546 -24.35 -8.21 28.84
C PRO A 546 -23.39 -9.14 29.57
N GLY A 547 -22.28 -9.51 28.92
CA GLY A 547 -21.19 -10.26 29.54
C GLY A 547 -21.42 -11.77 29.69
N GLU A 548 -22.39 -12.37 28.98
CA GLU A 548 -22.49 -13.83 28.89
C GLU A 548 -21.23 -14.43 28.25
N THR A 549 -20.74 -15.53 28.82
CA THR A 549 -19.55 -16.25 28.32
C THR A 549 -19.71 -16.77 26.90
N MET A 550 -20.95 -16.92 26.42
CA MET A 550 -21.23 -17.28 25.03
C MET A 550 -20.85 -16.18 24.04
N ASP A 551 -20.89 -14.92 24.44
CA ASP A 551 -20.55 -13.79 23.57
C ASP A 551 -19.03 -13.57 23.52
N LEU A 552 -18.34 -13.74 24.64
CA LEU A 552 -16.94 -13.35 24.78
C LEU A 552 -16.17 -14.27 25.71
N GLU A 553 -15.08 -14.83 25.19
CA GLU A 553 -14.08 -15.55 25.97
C GLU A 553 -12.79 -14.74 26.08
N LYS A 554 -12.13 -14.82 27.23
CA LYS A 554 -10.89 -14.07 27.53
C LYS A 554 -9.84 -15.00 28.13
N VAL A 555 -8.61 -14.91 27.64
CA VAL A 555 -7.48 -15.69 28.13
C VAL A 555 -6.22 -14.84 28.23
N LYS A 556 -5.34 -15.19 29.17
CA LYS A 556 -3.97 -14.68 29.19
C LYS A 556 -3.13 -15.51 28.21
N PRO A 557 -2.27 -14.90 27.37
CA PRO A 557 -1.39 -15.66 26.50
C PRO A 557 -0.55 -16.69 27.29
N PRO A 558 -0.37 -17.92 26.76
CA PRO A 558 0.32 -19.00 27.46
C PRO A 558 1.83 -18.77 27.61
N LYS A 559 2.40 -17.83 26.84
CA LYS A 559 3.78 -17.34 26.96
C LYS A 559 3.77 -15.82 27.02
N GLN A 560 4.85 -15.22 27.51
CA GLN A 560 4.99 -13.76 27.46
C GLN A 560 5.01 -13.30 25.99
N LEU A 561 3.99 -12.54 25.63
CA LEU A 561 3.78 -11.99 24.29
C LEU A 561 3.87 -10.46 24.35
N SER A 562 4.69 -9.90 23.48
CA SER A 562 4.78 -8.46 23.25
C SER A 562 4.67 -8.17 21.76
N ILE A 563 4.18 -6.99 21.43
CA ILE A 563 4.19 -6.46 20.07
C ILE A 563 5.13 -5.27 20.00
N GLN A 564 5.82 -5.12 18.86
CA GLN A 564 6.60 -3.94 18.54
C GLN A 564 5.79 -3.07 17.59
N VAL A 565 5.27 -1.95 18.08
CA VAL A 565 4.48 -1.02 17.27
C VAL A 565 5.41 0.05 16.70
N PRO A 566 5.44 0.25 15.37
CA PRO A 566 6.24 1.30 14.74
C PRO A 566 5.68 2.69 15.06
N ALA A 567 6.44 3.74 14.71
CA ALA A 567 5.93 5.10 14.77
C ALA A 567 4.69 5.27 13.86
N PHE A 568 3.76 6.13 14.27
CA PHE A 568 2.55 6.46 13.51
C PHE A 568 2.49 7.97 13.18
N PRO A 569 2.20 8.40 11.94
CA PRO A 569 1.88 7.56 10.78
C PRO A 569 3.08 6.71 10.37
N PHE A 570 2.79 5.51 9.88
CA PHE A 570 3.84 4.61 9.42
C PHE A 570 4.52 5.25 8.22
N THR A 571 5.82 5.45 8.32
CA THR A 571 6.65 5.95 7.24
C THR A 571 7.66 4.86 6.91
N SER A 572 7.70 4.42 5.66
CA SER A 572 8.90 3.73 5.17
C SER A 572 10.02 4.76 5.07
N SER A 573 11.22 4.46 5.58
CA SER A 573 12.38 5.35 5.57
C SER A 573 12.48 6.12 4.24
N GLU A 574 12.44 7.45 4.30
CA GLU A 574 12.35 8.30 3.13
C GLU A 574 13.58 8.15 2.21
N ALA A 575 13.37 7.73 0.96
CA ALA A 575 14.11 8.30 -0.15
C ALA A 575 13.33 9.54 -0.61
N THR A 576 13.83 10.72 -0.25
CA THR A 576 13.21 12.02 -0.55
C THR A 576 12.97 12.17 -2.05
N SER A 577 11.71 12.35 -2.45
CA SER A 577 11.35 12.73 -3.83
C SER A 577 10.56 14.04 -3.86
N LEU A 578 10.93 14.88 -4.83
CA LEU A 578 10.51 16.27 -5.00
C LEU A 578 9.21 16.36 -5.83
N VAL A 579 8.26 17.14 -5.29
CA VAL A 579 7.25 18.03 -5.91
C VAL A 579 6.60 17.62 -7.25
N ARG A 580 5.26 17.47 -7.25
CA ARG A 580 4.41 17.34 -8.45
C ARG A 580 3.92 18.71 -9.00
N PRO A 581 3.54 18.79 -10.30
CA PRO A 581 3.12 20.03 -10.97
C PRO A 581 1.63 20.34 -10.78
N GLN A 582 1.29 21.63 -10.90
CA GLN A 582 -0.08 22.13 -10.94
C GLN A 582 -0.75 21.92 -12.32
N PRO A 583 -2.06 21.62 -12.37
CA PRO A 583 -2.84 21.71 -13.59
C PRO A 583 -3.46 23.10 -13.81
N TYR A 584 -3.41 23.52 -15.07
CA TYR A 584 -4.02 24.72 -15.65
C TYR A 584 -5.54 24.70 -15.57
N GLY A 585 -6.13 25.87 -15.27
CA GLY A 585 -7.57 26.09 -15.31
C GLY A 585 -8.09 26.33 -16.73
N LEU A 586 -9.22 25.71 -17.06
CA LEU A 586 -10.04 26.01 -18.22
C LEU A 586 -11.47 26.37 -17.77
N THR A 587 -11.84 27.61 -18.11
CA THR A 587 -13.15 28.10 -18.61
C THR A 587 -14.46 27.61 -18.00
N SER A 588 -15.34 28.54 -17.64
CA SER A 588 -16.66 28.64 -18.31
C SER A 588 -17.39 29.95 -18.00
N THR A 589 -18.03 30.48 -19.03
CA THR A 589 -19.00 31.57 -19.06
C THR A 589 -20.43 31.01 -19.03
N LEU A 590 -21.34 31.82 -18.47
CA LEU A 590 -22.80 31.89 -18.71
C LEU A 590 -23.67 30.69 -18.27
N SER A 591 -24.51 30.95 -17.27
CA SER A 591 -25.95 30.64 -17.38
C SER A 591 -26.75 31.50 -16.41
N SER A 592 -27.78 32.14 -16.94
CA SER A 592 -28.71 33.05 -16.30
C SER A 592 -30.12 32.49 -16.37
N LEU A 593 -30.89 32.71 -15.29
CA LEU A 593 -32.35 32.84 -15.21
C LEU A 593 -33.22 31.56 -15.25
N LEU A 594 -33.75 31.16 -14.09
CA LEU A 594 -35.14 30.70 -13.88
C LEU A 594 -35.51 30.84 -12.37
N PRO A 595 -36.67 31.44 -11.98
CA PRO A 595 -37.09 31.54 -10.59
C PRO A 595 -38.09 30.45 -10.12
N THR A 596 -37.88 30.05 -8.87
CA THR A 596 -38.80 29.59 -7.80
C THR A 596 -39.63 28.30 -7.96
N GLY A 597 -39.09 27.23 -7.35
CA GLY A 597 -39.77 26.42 -6.34
C GLY A 597 -38.97 26.51 -5.03
N SER A 598 -39.54 26.23 -3.86
CA SER A 598 -38.83 26.33 -2.57
C SER A 598 -37.64 25.37 -2.50
N THR A 599 -36.43 25.90 -2.34
CA THR A 599 -35.22 25.10 -2.11
C THR A 599 -35.17 24.64 -0.64
N LEU A 600 -35.18 23.34 -0.40
CA LEU A 600 -35.02 22.73 0.91
C LEU A 600 -33.64 23.09 1.48
N LYS A 601 -33.59 23.54 2.72
CA LYS A 601 -32.32 23.77 3.43
C LYS A 601 -32.05 22.57 4.32
N PRO A 602 -30.92 21.87 4.14
CA PRO A 602 -30.62 20.73 4.98
C PRO A 602 -30.33 21.18 6.41
N ILE A 603 -30.76 20.37 7.38
CA ILE A 603 -30.52 20.60 8.81
C ILE A 603 -29.51 19.58 9.37
N PRO A 604 -28.82 19.86 10.48
CA PRO A 604 -27.99 18.85 11.13
C PRO A 604 -28.82 17.61 11.51
N ILE A 605 -28.28 16.42 11.22
CA ILE A 605 -28.94 15.17 11.57
C ILE A 605 -28.77 14.86 13.07
N THR A 606 -29.82 14.37 13.72
CA THR A 606 -29.80 13.88 15.11
C THR A 606 -30.58 12.58 15.24
N PRO A 607 -30.36 11.78 16.31
CA PRO A 607 -31.15 10.56 16.51
C PRO A 607 -32.66 10.82 16.52
N GLU A 608 -33.08 11.95 17.09
CA GLU A 608 -34.48 12.31 17.26
C GLU A 608 -35.15 12.74 15.94
N ASN A 609 -34.47 13.55 15.12
CA ASN A 609 -35.06 14.04 13.87
C ASN A 609 -35.02 12.99 12.75
N PHE A 610 -34.10 12.02 12.81
CA PHE A 610 -33.97 10.98 11.80
C PHE A 610 -34.77 9.70 12.12
N ALA A 611 -35.27 9.54 13.37
CA ALA A 611 -36.00 8.36 13.83
C ALA A 611 -37.14 7.86 12.90
N PRO A 612 -37.92 8.72 12.20
CA PRO A 612 -38.95 8.25 11.26
C PRO A 612 -38.38 7.48 10.06
N TYR A 613 -37.14 7.76 9.69
CA TYR A 613 -36.47 7.26 8.48
C TYR A 613 -35.46 6.16 8.79
N GLY A 614 -34.96 6.09 10.02
CA GLY A 614 -33.88 5.18 10.36
C GLY A 614 -33.27 5.40 11.74
N GLN A 615 -32.02 4.98 11.90
CA GLN A 615 -31.23 5.15 13.13
C GLN A 615 -29.87 5.77 12.81
N LEU A 616 -29.29 6.49 13.77
CA LEU A 616 -27.90 6.96 13.68
C LEU A 616 -26.94 5.98 14.35
N ILE A 617 -25.79 5.78 13.72
CA ILE A 617 -24.65 5.05 14.25
C ILE A 617 -23.68 6.11 14.79
N THR A 618 -23.71 6.34 16.09
CA THR A 618 -23.06 7.51 16.72
C THR A 618 -22.55 7.18 18.13
N THR A 619 -21.49 7.87 18.55
CA THR A 619 -20.96 7.82 19.92
C THR A 619 -21.70 8.75 20.90
N SER A 620 -22.74 9.44 20.42
CA SER A 620 -23.61 10.30 21.22
C SER A 620 -25.07 9.90 20.97
N PRO A 621 -25.50 8.71 21.42
CA PRO A 621 -26.85 8.20 21.13
C PRO A 621 -27.93 9.02 21.86
N SER A 622 -29.19 8.78 21.51
CA SER A 622 -30.33 9.39 22.17
C SER A 622 -30.32 9.12 23.69
N SER A 623 -30.85 10.04 24.49
CA SER A 623 -30.96 9.89 25.95
C SER A 623 -31.78 8.68 26.41
N SER A 624 -32.58 8.10 25.51
CA SER A 624 -33.34 6.87 25.73
C SER A 624 -32.53 5.58 25.55
N HIS A 625 -31.31 5.65 25.01
CA HIS A 625 -30.43 4.51 24.82
C HIS A 625 -29.77 4.09 26.15
N THR A 626 -29.94 2.83 26.55
CA THR A 626 -29.49 2.32 27.86
C THR A 626 -28.39 1.27 27.77
N ASP A 627 -28.03 0.84 26.57
CA ASP A 627 -27.23 -0.35 26.33
C ASP A 627 -25.77 0.00 26.02
N THR A 628 -25.11 0.50 27.06
CA THR A 628 -23.77 1.08 26.98
C THR A 628 -22.82 0.36 27.93
N GLU A 629 -21.66 -0.02 27.40
CA GLU A 629 -20.57 -0.65 28.13
C GLU A 629 -19.36 0.29 28.23
N HIS A 630 -18.66 0.24 29.35
CA HIS A 630 -17.44 1.00 29.60
C HIS A 630 -16.28 0.05 29.84
N ALA A 631 -15.16 0.29 29.14
CA ALA A 631 -13.92 -0.41 29.46
C ALA A 631 -13.45 -0.05 30.88
N PRO A 632 -12.80 -0.97 31.61
CA PRO A 632 -12.33 -0.71 32.98
C PRO A 632 -11.37 0.47 33.12
N ASP A 633 -10.66 0.84 32.05
CA ASP A 633 -9.74 1.98 32.01
C ASP A 633 -10.44 3.33 31.77
N GLY A 634 -11.74 3.33 31.49
CA GLY A 634 -12.53 4.52 31.16
C GLY A 634 -12.17 5.18 29.82
N LEU A 635 -11.33 4.56 29.00
CA LEU A 635 -10.85 5.10 27.73
C LEU A 635 -11.69 4.64 26.54
N THR A 636 -12.53 3.63 26.73
CA THR A 636 -13.39 3.08 25.67
C THR A 636 -14.83 2.99 26.15
N VAL A 637 -15.76 3.48 25.33
CA VAL A 637 -17.21 3.40 25.54
C VAL A 637 -17.83 2.74 24.32
N LYS A 638 -18.67 1.73 24.55
CA LYS A 638 -19.37 0.98 23.50
C LYS A 638 -20.88 1.15 23.68
N HIS A 639 -21.56 1.62 22.65
CA HIS A 639 -23.01 1.65 22.56
C HIS A 639 -23.44 0.49 21.65
N ASN A 640 -24.04 -0.54 22.24
CA ASN A 640 -24.46 -1.73 21.53
C ASN A 640 -25.78 -1.47 20.79
N ARG A 641 -26.11 -2.30 19.79
CA ARG A 641 -27.47 -2.40 19.21
C ARG A 641 -28.13 -1.05 18.83
N LEU A 642 -27.37 -0.11 18.26
CA LEU A 642 -27.90 1.18 17.81
C LEU A 642 -28.82 1.06 16.60
N ALA A 643 -28.44 0.23 15.62
CA ALA A 643 -29.22 -0.02 14.42
C ALA A 643 -29.35 -1.53 14.17
N PRO A 644 -30.58 -2.09 14.12
CA PRO A 644 -30.77 -3.50 13.76
C PRO A 644 -30.53 -3.72 12.26
N ILE A 645 -29.94 -4.87 11.90
CA ILE A 645 -29.88 -5.30 10.50
C ILE A 645 -31.11 -6.14 10.22
N THR A 646 -32.01 -5.62 9.39
CA THR A 646 -33.30 -6.24 9.07
C THR A 646 -33.33 -6.74 7.64
N THR A 647 -33.95 -7.90 7.44
CA THR A 647 -34.20 -8.49 6.12
C THR A 647 -35.64 -9.00 6.07
N GLY A 648 -36.33 -8.70 4.96
CA GLY A 648 -37.65 -9.19 4.61
C GLY A 648 -37.64 -10.08 3.37
N TYR A 649 -36.46 -10.43 2.83
CA TYR A 649 -36.37 -11.32 1.68
C TYR A 649 -36.95 -12.70 2.02
N PRO A 650 -37.63 -13.35 1.06
CA PRO A 650 -37.98 -14.76 1.18
C PRO A 650 -36.75 -15.63 1.49
N GLU A 651 -36.90 -16.68 2.31
CA GLU A 651 -35.78 -17.55 2.72
C GLU A 651 -35.06 -18.20 1.52
N ASP A 652 -35.78 -18.45 0.43
CA ASP A 652 -35.27 -19.04 -0.81
C ASP A 652 -34.69 -18.02 -1.79
N ALA A 653 -34.73 -16.72 -1.47
CA ALA A 653 -34.23 -15.66 -2.36
C ALA A 653 -32.71 -15.68 -2.55
N GLY A 654 -31.96 -16.35 -1.66
CA GLY A 654 -30.50 -16.38 -1.69
C GLY A 654 -29.84 -15.05 -1.29
N ALA A 655 -30.59 -14.16 -0.61
CA ALA A 655 -30.08 -12.88 -0.15
C ALA A 655 -29.07 -13.07 0.99
N VAL A 656 -27.97 -12.33 0.94
CA VAL A 656 -26.86 -12.45 1.91
C VAL A 656 -26.55 -11.08 2.48
N THR A 657 -26.44 -11.01 3.81
CA THR A 657 -25.91 -9.83 4.49
C THR A 657 -24.41 -9.71 4.25
N GLY A 658 -23.97 -8.58 3.73
CA GLY A 658 -22.57 -8.31 3.45
C GLY A 658 -22.17 -6.90 3.84
N ILE A 659 -20.86 -6.68 3.97
CA ILE A 659 -20.27 -5.36 4.12
C ILE A 659 -19.57 -5.02 2.80
N ALA A 660 -20.09 -4.01 2.10
CA ALA A 660 -19.48 -3.43 0.92
C ALA A 660 -18.74 -2.14 1.29
N VAL A 661 -17.90 -1.62 0.40
CA VAL A 661 -17.38 -0.25 0.50
C VAL A 661 -17.68 0.50 -0.79
N PHE A 662 -18.24 1.69 -0.66
CA PHE A 662 -18.40 2.64 -1.76
C PHE A 662 -17.27 3.66 -1.68
N ARG A 663 -16.40 3.67 -2.68
CA ARG A 663 -15.47 4.79 -2.89
C ARG A 663 -16.19 5.87 -3.68
N ALA A 664 -16.74 6.84 -2.99
CA ALA A 664 -17.61 7.88 -3.56
C ALA A 664 -16.86 9.20 -3.76
N THR A 665 -17.01 9.79 -4.93
CA THR A 665 -16.44 11.10 -5.30
C THR A 665 -17.52 12.18 -5.29
N PRO A 666 -17.17 13.46 -5.08
CA PRO A 666 -18.12 14.56 -5.21
C PRO A 666 -18.86 14.55 -6.56
N LYS A 667 -20.17 14.76 -6.54
CA LYS A 667 -21.02 14.73 -7.73
C LYS A 667 -20.92 16.04 -8.51
N VAL A 668 -20.80 15.96 -9.84
CA VAL A 668 -20.84 17.13 -10.71
C VAL A 668 -22.17 17.87 -10.52
N GLY A 669 -22.11 19.18 -10.25
CA GLY A 669 -23.28 20.02 -9.97
C GLY A 669 -23.70 20.08 -8.49
N LEU A 670 -23.11 19.27 -7.61
CA LEU A 670 -23.29 19.36 -6.17
C LEU A 670 -22.28 20.36 -5.58
N GLU A 671 -22.52 21.64 -5.82
CA GLU A 671 -21.60 22.72 -5.44
C GLU A 671 -22.12 23.49 -4.22
N ARG A 672 -21.25 23.72 -3.24
CA ARG A 672 -21.57 24.54 -2.06
C ARG A 672 -22.07 25.94 -2.47
N GLY A 673 -23.09 26.42 -1.78
CA GLY A 673 -23.78 27.69 -2.07
C GLY A 673 -24.78 27.63 -3.23
N LYS A 674 -24.95 26.49 -3.91
CA LYS A 674 -25.91 26.32 -5.01
C LYS A 674 -27.06 25.38 -4.65
N ALA A 675 -28.15 25.47 -5.41
CA ALA A 675 -29.24 24.50 -5.33
C ALA A 675 -28.89 23.27 -6.19
N PHE A 676 -29.09 22.09 -5.63
CA PHE A 676 -28.94 20.80 -6.28
C PHE A 676 -30.32 20.22 -6.60
N GLU A 677 -30.51 19.76 -7.84
CA GLU A 677 -31.78 19.19 -8.30
C GLU A 677 -31.86 17.69 -7.99
N LEU A 678 -32.87 17.29 -7.21
CA LEU A 678 -33.14 15.90 -6.88
C LEU A 678 -33.92 15.26 -8.02
N ARG A 679 -33.24 14.52 -8.88
CA ARG A 679 -33.86 13.86 -10.05
C ARG A 679 -34.16 12.37 -9.83
N TYR A 680 -33.63 11.80 -8.75
CA TYR A 680 -33.67 10.38 -8.45
C TYR A 680 -33.94 10.15 -6.98
N MET A 681 -34.71 9.10 -6.68
CA MET A 681 -34.77 8.50 -5.34
C MET A 681 -34.77 6.99 -5.49
N GLU A 682 -34.10 6.31 -4.57
CA GLU A 682 -34.02 4.87 -4.48
C GLU A 682 -34.61 4.35 -3.17
N ARG A 683 -35.04 3.10 -3.16
CA ARG A 683 -35.61 2.42 -2.01
C ARG A 683 -35.22 0.95 -1.99
N HIS A 684 -34.91 0.45 -0.80
CA HIS A 684 -34.63 -0.95 -0.54
C HIS A 684 -35.80 -1.55 0.27
N ALA A 685 -36.76 -2.19 -0.39
CA ALA A 685 -38.00 -2.64 0.25
C ALA A 685 -37.80 -3.78 1.26
N TYR A 686 -36.76 -4.59 1.08
CA TYR A 686 -36.54 -5.83 1.83
C TYR A 686 -35.36 -5.78 2.80
N THR A 687 -34.63 -4.67 2.92
CA THR A 687 -33.48 -4.60 3.83
C THR A 687 -33.36 -3.22 4.43
N SER A 688 -32.91 -3.15 5.70
CA SER A 688 -32.25 -1.94 6.18
C SER A 688 -30.92 -1.77 5.47
N GLN A 689 -30.45 -0.53 5.34
CA GLN A 689 -29.18 -0.23 4.70
C GLN A 689 -28.42 0.79 5.53
N ALA A 690 -27.26 0.38 6.05
CA ALA A 690 -26.39 1.24 6.82
C ALA A 690 -25.27 1.81 5.97
N PHE A 691 -24.99 3.10 6.13
CA PHE A 691 -23.82 3.77 5.56
C PHE A 691 -22.95 4.35 6.69
N ILE A 692 -21.69 3.91 6.72
CA ILE A 692 -20.70 4.27 7.74
C ILE A 692 -19.55 4.96 7.03
N PRO A 693 -19.40 6.28 7.18
CA PRO A 693 -18.26 6.98 6.61
C PRO A 693 -16.96 6.58 7.27
N MET A 694 -15.98 6.20 6.46
CA MET A 694 -14.68 5.76 6.94
C MET A 694 -13.70 6.92 7.09
N GLY A 695 -12.67 6.72 7.90
CA GLY A 695 -11.62 7.71 8.12
C GLY A 695 -10.57 7.79 7.02
N LYS A 696 -9.51 8.58 7.26
CA LYS A 696 -8.40 8.75 6.31
C LYS A 696 -7.40 7.59 6.32
N ALA A 697 -6.73 7.44 5.19
CA ALA A 697 -5.49 6.67 5.08
C ALA A 697 -4.29 7.59 5.31
N GLU A 698 -3.38 7.24 6.23
CA GLU A 698 -2.13 7.99 6.51
C GLU A 698 -0.88 7.21 6.10
N TRP A 699 -0.86 6.72 4.87
CA TRP A 699 0.26 5.92 4.37
C TRP A 699 1.06 6.73 3.34
N LYS A 700 2.24 7.23 3.73
CA LYS A 700 3.17 7.85 2.77
C LYS A 700 3.95 6.75 2.04
N ASP A 701 4.04 6.84 0.71
CA ASP A 701 4.79 5.89 -0.13
C ASP A 701 4.26 4.44 -0.19
N HIS A 702 2.98 4.23 0.17
CA HIS A 702 2.33 2.91 0.13
C HIS A 702 1.41 2.67 -1.08
N SER A 703 0.93 1.44 -1.24
CA SER A 703 0.11 1.01 -2.39
C SER A 703 -1.27 1.63 -2.52
N GLU A 704 -1.89 2.07 -1.43
CA GLU A 704 -3.17 2.77 -1.50
C GLU A 704 -2.97 4.25 -1.11
N PRO A 705 -3.32 5.20 -2.00
CA PRO A 705 -3.16 6.62 -1.74
C PRO A 705 -4.03 7.05 -0.56
N ALA A 706 -3.50 8.01 0.21
CA ALA A 706 -4.24 8.66 1.29
C ALA A 706 -5.52 9.31 0.74
N ILE A 707 -6.66 8.97 1.36
CA ILE A 707 -7.90 9.74 1.22
C ILE A 707 -7.88 10.83 2.29
N PRO A 708 -8.21 12.10 1.96
CA PRO A 708 -8.29 13.16 2.96
C PRO A 708 -9.33 12.84 4.06
N SER A 709 -9.08 13.31 5.28
CA SER A 709 -10.02 13.15 6.39
C SER A 709 -11.18 14.13 6.30
N GLY A 710 -12.36 13.67 6.71
CA GLY A 710 -13.53 14.52 6.94
C GLY A 710 -14.45 14.60 5.73
N GLY A 711 -15.26 15.66 5.71
CA GLY A 711 -16.32 15.86 4.74
C GLY A 711 -17.71 15.67 5.33
N GLN A 712 -18.70 16.09 4.56
CA GLN A 712 -20.12 15.95 4.88
C GLN A 712 -20.85 15.19 3.78
N PHE A 713 -21.93 14.53 4.17
CA PHE A 713 -22.88 13.88 3.25
C PHE A 713 -24.21 14.61 3.34
N LEU A 714 -24.78 14.87 2.18
CA LEU A 714 -26.15 15.30 2.09
C LEU A 714 -27.05 14.06 2.06
N VAL A 715 -27.86 13.90 3.10
CA VAL A 715 -28.83 12.82 3.24
C VAL A 715 -30.19 13.38 2.85
N VAL A 716 -30.84 12.77 1.87
CA VAL A 716 -32.18 13.19 1.43
C VAL A 716 -33.10 12.00 1.51
N VAL A 717 -34.22 12.16 2.21
CA VAL A 717 -35.19 11.09 2.46
C VAL A 717 -36.61 11.55 2.20
N ALA A 718 -37.48 10.60 1.91
CA ALA A 718 -38.91 10.83 1.81
C ALA A 718 -39.67 9.57 2.28
N PRO A 719 -40.83 9.73 2.93
CA PRO A 719 -41.74 8.61 3.11
C PRO A 719 -42.36 8.20 1.77
N ALA A 720 -42.97 7.01 1.73
CA ALA A 720 -43.78 6.62 0.57
C ALA A 720 -45.04 7.50 0.45
N HIS A 721 -45.46 7.79 -0.79
CA HIS A 721 -46.67 8.54 -1.06
C HIS A 721 -47.91 7.76 -0.59
N PRO A 722 -48.83 8.38 0.16
CA PRO A 722 -49.95 7.67 0.79
C PRO A 722 -50.95 7.08 -0.22
N SER A 723 -51.02 7.65 -1.43
CA SER A 723 -52.03 7.29 -2.45
C SER A 723 -51.45 6.82 -3.79
N ILE A 724 -50.13 6.85 -3.95
CA ILE A 724 -49.45 6.46 -5.20
C ILE A 724 -48.46 5.37 -4.81
N PRO A 725 -48.73 4.11 -5.17
CA PRO A 725 -47.85 3.00 -4.83
C PRO A 725 -46.44 3.19 -5.40
N ASN A 726 -45.42 2.78 -4.66
CA ASN A 726 -44.03 2.74 -5.09
C ASN A 726 -43.46 4.09 -5.59
N THR A 727 -43.92 5.19 -5.00
CA THR A 727 -43.32 6.52 -5.23
C THR A 727 -43.05 7.23 -3.91
N PRO A 728 -42.00 8.08 -3.81
CA PRO A 728 -41.81 8.96 -2.66
C PRO A 728 -42.88 10.05 -2.59
N ASP A 729 -43.19 10.56 -1.40
CA ASP A 729 -44.03 11.74 -1.21
C ASP A 729 -43.20 13.02 -1.43
N PRO A 730 -43.36 13.73 -2.56
CA PRO A 730 -42.56 14.91 -2.87
C PRO A 730 -42.84 16.08 -1.91
N THR A 731 -43.94 16.04 -1.16
CA THR A 731 -44.29 17.09 -0.18
C THR A 731 -43.62 16.91 1.18
N LYS A 732 -43.01 15.73 1.41
CA LYS A 732 -42.36 15.35 2.67
C LYS A 732 -40.89 14.97 2.48
N VAL A 733 -40.26 15.55 1.47
CA VAL A 733 -38.81 15.41 1.26
C VAL A 733 -38.10 16.21 2.36
N GLU A 734 -37.23 15.53 3.09
CA GLU A 734 -36.35 16.14 4.09
C GLU A 734 -34.89 15.97 3.69
N ALA A 735 -34.07 16.94 4.08
CA ALA A 735 -32.64 16.93 3.81
C ALA A 735 -31.86 17.17 5.09
N PHE A 736 -30.79 16.39 5.28
CA PHE A 736 -29.95 16.43 6.45
C PHE A 736 -28.47 16.53 6.08
N LEU A 737 -27.68 17.17 6.93
CA LEU A 737 -26.22 17.11 6.90
C LEU A 737 -25.75 16.05 7.89
N LEU A 738 -25.11 15.01 7.36
CA LEU A 738 -24.43 14.00 8.15
C LEU A 738 -22.91 14.31 8.16
N PRO A 739 -22.28 14.44 9.34
CA PRO A 739 -20.83 14.60 9.44
C PRO A 739 -20.10 13.24 9.36
N ALA A 740 -18.84 13.23 8.89
CA ALA A 740 -18.04 12.00 8.71
C ALA A 740 -17.84 11.12 9.95
N HIS A 741 -18.04 11.66 11.17
CA HIS A 741 -17.88 10.90 12.42
C HIS A 741 -19.13 10.13 12.86
N GLN A 742 -20.20 10.14 12.05
CA GLN A 742 -21.44 9.42 12.32
C GLN A 742 -21.86 8.63 11.07
N GLY A 743 -22.39 7.44 11.29
CA GLY A 743 -23.11 6.68 10.27
C GLY A 743 -24.62 6.79 10.43
N LEU A 744 -25.36 6.23 9.49
CA LEU A 744 -26.80 6.05 9.58
C LEU A 744 -27.21 4.67 9.09
N SER A 745 -28.43 4.27 9.42
CA SER A 745 -29.12 3.12 8.86
C SER A 745 -30.53 3.51 8.45
N TYR A 746 -30.85 3.37 7.16
CA TYR A 746 -32.23 3.54 6.68
C TYR A 746 -33.07 2.33 7.08
N ASN A 747 -34.33 2.58 7.47
CA ASN A 747 -35.32 1.51 7.61
C ASN A 747 -35.64 0.91 6.24
N ALA A 748 -35.99 -0.37 6.21
CA ALA A 748 -36.50 -1.01 5.00
C ALA A 748 -37.71 -0.22 4.45
N GLY A 749 -37.71 0.03 3.15
CA GLY A 749 -38.78 0.74 2.46
C GLY A 749 -38.77 2.26 2.55
N VAL A 750 -37.73 2.88 3.13
CA VAL A 750 -37.57 4.35 3.10
C VAL A 750 -36.96 4.79 1.77
N TRP A 751 -37.58 5.79 1.13
CA TRP A 751 -37.02 6.42 -0.06
C TRP A 751 -35.90 7.37 0.35
N HIS A 752 -34.77 7.28 -0.35
CA HIS A 752 -33.64 8.17 -0.15
C HIS A 752 -32.92 8.46 -1.46
N HIS A 753 -32.15 9.54 -1.49
CA HIS A 753 -31.27 9.80 -2.63
C HIS A 753 -29.97 8.97 -2.48
N PRO A 754 -29.39 8.45 -3.57
CA PRO A 754 -28.06 7.83 -3.54
C PRO A 754 -27.01 8.75 -2.91
N VAL A 755 -25.95 8.18 -2.33
CA VAL A 755 -24.92 8.92 -1.59
C VAL A 755 -24.46 10.21 -2.29
N LEU A 756 -24.59 11.35 -1.58
CA LEU A 756 -24.14 12.69 -2.02
C LEU A 756 -22.99 13.18 -1.14
N VAL A 757 -21.75 12.87 -1.53
CA VAL A 757 -20.55 13.38 -0.85
C VAL A 757 -20.27 14.81 -1.31
N LEU A 758 -20.07 15.74 -0.37
CA LEU A 758 -19.92 17.18 -0.68
C LEU A 758 -18.49 17.60 -1.02
N ASP A 759 -17.51 17.21 -0.20
CA ASP A 759 -16.23 17.91 -0.18
C ASP A 759 -15.09 17.17 -0.87
N VAL A 760 -14.91 15.91 -0.50
CA VAL A 760 -13.74 15.11 -0.89
C VAL A 760 -14.16 13.68 -1.18
N THR A 761 -13.34 12.93 -1.92
CA THR A 761 -13.58 11.50 -2.09
C THR A 761 -13.61 10.81 -0.73
N MET A 762 -14.52 9.87 -0.54
CA MET A 762 -14.74 9.23 0.75
C MET A 762 -15.14 7.77 0.57
N ASP A 763 -14.60 6.92 1.44
CA ASP A 763 -15.02 5.52 1.54
C ASP A 763 -16.19 5.41 2.53
N LEU A 764 -17.25 4.72 2.11
CA LEU A 764 -18.45 4.47 2.90
C LEU A 764 -18.65 2.97 2.99
N ALA A 765 -18.46 2.40 4.18
CA ALA A 765 -18.86 1.02 4.39
C ALA A 765 -20.38 0.94 4.38
N CYS A 766 -20.92 -0.01 3.61
CA CYS A 766 -22.35 -0.25 3.51
C CYS A 766 -22.68 -1.64 4.04
N VAL A 767 -23.61 -1.72 5.00
CA VAL A 767 -24.10 -2.99 5.55
C VAL A 767 -25.54 -3.18 5.10
N GLU A 768 -25.76 -4.22 4.28
CA GLU A 768 -27.06 -4.50 3.68
C GLU A 768 -27.21 -5.98 3.34
N THR A 769 -28.45 -6.41 3.16
CA THR A 769 -28.79 -7.76 2.68
C THR A 769 -29.28 -7.68 1.25
N GLN A 770 -28.61 -8.39 0.33
CA GLN A 770 -28.91 -8.34 -1.11
C GLN A 770 -28.77 -9.71 -1.75
N VAL A 771 -29.53 -9.94 -2.83
CA VAL A 771 -29.38 -11.09 -3.73
C VAL A 771 -28.20 -10.84 -4.68
N ALA A 772 -28.12 -9.64 -5.26
CA ALA A 772 -27.08 -9.23 -6.20
C ALA A 772 -25.68 -9.36 -5.61
N THR A 773 -24.78 -9.84 -6.45
CA THR A 773 -23.40 -10.20 -6.08
C THR A 773 -22.35 -9.32 -6.76
N GLY A 774 -22.77 -8.47 -7.69
CA GLY A 774 -21.90 -7.77 -8.65
C GLY A 774 -21.51 -8.61 -9.88
N VAL A 775 -21.89 -9.89 -9.96
CA VAL A 775 -21.92 -10.69 -11.21
C VAL A 775 -23.34 -10.75 -11.76
N VAL A 776 -24.31 -10.91 -10.87
CA VAL A 776 -25.71 -10.56 -11.14
C VAL A 776 -25.81 -9.08 -10.86
N ASP A 777 -25.84 -8.27 -11.91
CA ASP A 777 -25.74 -6.81 -11.84
C ASP A 777 -26.92 -6.18 -11.09
N SER A 778 -28.07 -6.87 -11.05
CA SER A 778 -29.26 -6.41 -10.35
C SER A 778 -30.26 -7.56 -10.05
N ASP A 779 -30.98 -7.42 -8.94
CA ASP A 779 -32.26 -8.06 -8.68
C ASP A 779 -33.25 -6.92 -8.40
N GLU A 780 -34.44 -6.94 -9.02
CA GLU A 780 -35.44 -5.86 -8.86
C GLU A 780 -35.89 -5.69 -7.40
N ARG A 781 -35.74 -6.73 -6.57
CA ARG A 781 -36.04 -6.66 -5.14
C ARG A 781 -34.95 -5.95 -4.35
N ASP A 782 -33.72 -5.88 -4.88
CA ASP A 782 -32.59 -5.27 -4.19
C ASP A 782 -32.69 -3.75 -4.16
N CYS A 783 -33.20 -3.11 -5.21
CA CYS A 783 -33.30 -1.66 -5.29
C CYS A 783 -34.39 -1.23 -6.28
N GLU A 784 -35.31 -0.40 -5.80
CA GLU A 784 -36.28 0.30 -6.64
C GLU A 784 -35.79 1.73 -6.90
N LEU A 785 -35.69 2.13 -8.16
CA LEU A 785 -35.27 3.47 -8.58
C LEU A 785 -36.43 4.20 -9.26
N VAL A 786 -36.72 5.42 -8.83
CA VAL A 786 -37.62 6.33 -9.55
C VAL A 786 -36.82 7.54 -10.01
N SER A 787 -37.00 7.90 -11.28
CA SER A 787 -36.35 9.04 -11.93
C SER A 787 -37.36 9.90 -12.68
N TRP A 788 -37.10 11.20 -12.75
CA TRP A 788 -37.83 12.12 -13.62
C TRP A 788 -36.98 12.52 -14.84
N GLU A 789 -37.60 12.51 -16.02
CA GLU A 789 -36.99 13.01 -17.26
C GLU A 789 -37.49 14.43 -17.57
N GLY A 790 -36.70 15.25 -18.27
CA GLY A 790 -37.08 16.63 -18.62
C GLY A 790 -36.87 17.65 -17.48
N ASP A 791 -37.80 18.58 -17.32
CA ASP A 791 -37.71 19.68 -16.32
C ASP A 791 -38.25 19.30 -14.92
N GLU A 792 -38.80 18.09 -14.76
CA GLU A 792 -39.39 17.62 -13.51
C GLU A 792 -38.31 17.10 -12.53
N VAL A 793 -38.45 17.46 -11.25
CA VAL A 793 -37.54 17.09 -10.16
C VAL A 793 -38.34 16.78 -8.90
N PHE A 794 -37.88 15.85 -8.06
CA PHE A 794 -38.47 15.57 -6.74
C PHE A 794 -38.39 16.78 -5.80
N GLY A 795 -37.39 17.63 -6.00
CA GLY A 795 -37.17 18.83 -5.21
C GLY A 795 -35.82 19.47 -5.53
N ARG A 796 -35.56 20.61 -4.88
CA ARG A 796 -34.25 21.27 -4.90
C ARG A 796 -33.73 21.37 -3.48
N VAL A 797 -32.48 21.01 -3.27
CA VAL A 797 -31.82 21.12 -1.96
C VAL A 797 -30.68 22.13 -2.05
N PHE A 798 -30.60 23.04 -1.09
CA PHE A 798 -29.52 24.00 -1.00
C PHE A 798 -28.30 23.29 -0.43
N VAL A 799 -27.18 23.32 -1.15
CA VAL A 799 -25.91 22.79 -0.65
C VAL A 799 -25.27 23.89 0.21
N PRO A 800 -25.10 23.69 1.53
CA PRO A 800 -24.58 24.73 2.41
C PRO A 800 -23.16 25.17 2.05
N GLU A 801 -22.80 26.41 2.38
CA GLU A 801 -21.41 26.87 2.32
C GLU A 801 -20.53 26.08 3.31
N ALA A 802 -19.21 26.09 3.07
CA ALA A 802 -18.22 25.29 3.81
C ALA A 802 -18.05 25.79 5.25
#